data_AF-A0A7T7MAC0-F1
#
_entry.id   AF-A0A7T7MAC0-F1
#
_cell.length_a   1.000
_cell.length_b   1.000
_cell.length_c   1.000
_cell.angle_alpha   90.00
_cell.angle_beta   90.00
_cell.angle_gamma   90.00
#
_symmetry.space_group_name_H-M   'P 1'
#
loop_
_entity.id
_entity.type
_entity.pdbx_description
1 polymer ?
#
loop_
_entity_poly.entity_id
_entity_poly.type
_entity_poly.pdbx_seq_one_letter_code
_entity_poly.pdbx_strand_id
1 'polypeptide(L)'
;MTAQVGSGQSAAALSQGLAQLLYSNVDRVVDGRSTSGWQTMEASASLGEEARKQLLSLVETNLKPVRDLPGFPTPEEVATAERRLVQSPADLGTVLVHTAPAGVDTTGRPNTVTHVLVLPPEAEPAVPTVSWWRSAGWVVPFGPEQVRQASLPEAAALRPGQAVTDDSVAAFIAAEPRAAVLSALADALEERLLARVNGQDWDGRASSVVVMGCDSTDEAALWVAALQWTCAPATTRLLGYSTLERVAGTGDLDRAATKRLDLVFAPHADLEAAARAGALVIDPAAPPTTPPRTNWGRLVSVVAQDLGSWMAGTQAVREILSLLRDHRRLSPAWPLAVAECCNPGLLGDLVGNGLSQVVERALVDCYPPELAEQPYLSQVISDRVLGSSTREPAEWWSRLEALPVYSQGNAVVAGLVEKYLETAARSRDWLLDTGREATAATRRLLRAWSAEPTQAARLRELLGTMLRTVEEQGPDPLVRLQLADRLLRDGLHLPADYVPELFNGLCTMLLNPQGRDLEQVLSLPLGSSTRWLIAQRVEEMLREEAQGRRLLVLPGHAGAPLAWVARGLPEVGPYLSMELCAAVLCGTVGTKALPAGVNHVDMLVGLVARCGLQVRFSEELTAELGQVLTPEQVRRLPASVPSRAELLGAVVLAHPQDPVSLELARAYLQEQRLSEQVLLSSVLPRVPVSTASCVVAWFCAAPVLAYAPQQVLAVSQNALVALSYLPQGLGAPQQAAVSRAQDKALSGLLLCLWAGLPVPQVPQWVSADLVRGLPQRLGAQEALLVPVGPAAVDRVLTPVAFRLFLVSRSGSKMPEDWQNWADQYRRQLEANEAASVVALRSQDEAAMAVCRAGVAILPAPERDRFVTAAVRAVNDPPGFSKWLSKNIASSAGGPAEGLRRLFGAH
;
A
#
# COMPACT_ATOMS: atom_id res chain seq x y z
N MET A 1 -61.89 -16.73 31.83
CA MET A 1 -61.84 -15.45 32.57
C MET A 1 -61.27 -14.41 31.63
N THR A 2 -62.15 -13.53 31.14
CA THR A 2 -61.87 -12.40 30.25
C THR A 2 -61.01 -11.36 30.96
N ALA A 3 -59.75 -11.24 30.54
CA ALA A 3 -58.83 -10.21 31.04
C ALA A 3 -58.84 -9.01 30.08
N GLN A 4 -59.52 -7.95 30.50
CA GLN A 4 -59.30 -6.59 30.02
C GLN A 4 -57.90 -6.13 30.43
N VAL A 5 -56.92 -6.17 29.53
CA VAL A 5 -55.61 -5.52 29.73
C VAL A 5 -55.11 -5.01 28.38
N GLY A 6 -54.83 -3.70 28.28
CA GLY A 6 -53.97 -3.17 27.20
C GLY A 6 -54.31 -1.80 26.59
N SER A 7 -55.56 -1.33 26.64
CA SER A 7 -55.93 -0.10 25.88
C SER A 7 -55.57 1.23 26.59
N GLY A 8 -55.35 1.22 27.91
CA GLY A 8 -55.15 2.43 28.71
C GLY A 8 -53.71 2.94 28.82
N GLN A 9 -52.69 2.07 28.73
CA GLN A 9 -51.28 2.48 28.87
C GLN A 9 -50.68 2.99 27.56
N SER A 10 -51.10 2.47 26.40
CA SER A 10 -50.65 2.95 25.08
C SER A 10 -51.14 4.38 24.78
N ALA A 11 -52.38 4.71 25.18
CA ALA A 11 -52.95 6.06 25.01
C ALA A 11 -52.24 7.14 25.86
N ALA A 12 -51.67 6.76 27.01
CA ALA A 12 -50.96 7.68 27.92
C ALA A 12 -49.49 7.93 27.50
N ALA A 13 -48.88 7.03 26.71
CA ALA A 13 -47.55 7.24 26.13
C ALA A 13 -47.60 8.13 24.86
N LEU A 14 -48.70 8.06 24.09
CA LEU A 14 -48.95 8.90 22.91
C LEU A 14 -49.11 10.40 23.24
N SER A 15 -49.49 10.76 24.47
CA SER A 15 -49.84 12.13 24.85
C SER A 15 -48.65 13.07 25.14
N GLN A 16 -47.41 12.56 25.26
CA GLN A 16 -46.24 13.37 25.65
C GLN A 16 -45.30 13.79 24.51
N GLY A 17 -45.54 13.37 23.25
CA GLY A 17 -44.58 13.60 22.14
C GLY A 17 -45.14 14.04 20.79
N LEU A 18 -46.46 14.11 20.61
CA LEU A 18 -47.08 14.47 19.34
C LEU A 18 -47.20 15.99 19.20
N ALA A 19 -46.59 16.54 18.15
CA ALA A 19 -46.72 17.96 17.82
C ALA A 19 -47.71 18.16 16.67
N GLN A 20 -48.59 19.15 16.80
CA GLN A 20 -49.68 19.42 15.88
C GLN A 20 -49.62 20.87 15.38
N LEU A 21 -50.08 21.10 14.15
CA LEU A 21 -50.22 22.44 13.56
C LEU A 21 -51.49 22.51 12.71
N LEU A 22 -52.28 23.56 12.89
CA LEU A 22 -53.47 23.85 12.12
C LEU A 22 -53.25 25.09 11.24
N TYR A 23 -53.55 24.99 9.95
CA TYR A 23 -53.33 26.05 8.96
C TYR A 23 -54.54 26.20 8.04
N SER A 24 -54.97 27.44 7.80
CA SER A 24 -56.09 27.76 6.89
C SER A 24 -56.04 29.22 6.47
N ASN A 25 -56.80 29.58 5.45
CA ASN A 25 -57.22 30.96 5.24
C ASN A 25 -58.37 31.26 6.21
N VAL A 26 -58.21 32.29 7.05
CA VAL A 26 -59.19 32.67 8.08
C VAL A 26 -59.08 34.14 8.43
N ASP A 27 -60.21 34.78 8.70
CA ASP A 27 -60.26 36.13 9.28
C ASP A 27 -60.26 36.04 10.81
N ARG A 28 -59.24 36.61 11.45
CA ARG A 28 -59.08 36.61 12.91
C ARG A 28 -58.70 37.99 13.43
N VAL A 29 -59.01 38.23 14.70
CA VAL A 29 -58.53 39.39 15.45
C VAL A 29 -57.53 38.88 16.48
N VAL A 30 -56.25 39.17 16.27
CA VAL A 30 -55.16 38.81 17.19
C VAL A 30 -54.59 40.12 17.76
N ASP A 31 -54.55 40.24 19.08
CA ASP A 31 -54.08 41.45 19.79
C ASP A 31 -54.73 42.77 19.31
N GLY A 32 -56.03 42.71 18.97
CA GLY A 32 -56.80 43.86 18.50
C GLY A 32 -56.58 44.25 17.03
N ARG A 33 -55.78 43.50 16.26
CA ARG A 33 -55.58 43.71 14.82
C ARG A 33 -56.30 42.62 14.02
N SER A 34 -57.06 43.02 13.00
CA SER A 34 -57.66 42.08 12.05
C SER A 34 -56.60 41.55 11.08
N THR A 35 -56.33 40.25 11.12
CA THR A 35 -55.49 39.54 10.15
C THR A 35 -56.39 38.67 9.26
N SER A 36 -56.17 38.76 7.94
CA SER A 36 -56.87 37.99 6.91
C SER A 36 -55.83 37.34 6.00
N GLY A 37 -56.11 36.13 5.50
CA GLY A 37 -55.21 35.36 4.66
C GLY A 37 -54.77 34.04 5.29
N TRP A 38 -53.89 33.33 4.57
CA TRP A 38 -53.34 32.04 4.98
C TRP A 38 -52.41 32.18 6.19
N GLN A 39 -52.79 31.58 7.32
CA GLN A 39 -52.06 31.71 8.58
C GLN A 39 -52.15 30.45 9.43
N THR A 40 -51.15 30.25 10.29
CA THR A 40 -51.19 29.24 11.34
C THR A 40 -52.26 29.62 12.35
N MET A 41 -53.27 28.77 12.48
CA MET A 41 -54.39 28.97 13.38
C MET A 41 -54.03 28.61 14.82
N GLU A 42 -53.34 27.49 14.97
CA GLU A 42 -52.92 26.96 16.26
C GLU A 42 -51.75 26.02 16.01
N ALA A 43 -50.79 25.96 16.94
CA ALA A 43 -49.66 25.04 16.87
C ALA A 43 -49.25 24.63 18.27
N SER A 44 -48.80 23.38 18.42
CA SER A 44 -48.23 22.90 19.67
C SER A 44 -47.02 23.74 20.11
N ALA A 45 -46.90 23.97 21.42
CA ALA A 45 -45.82 24.78 21.99
C ALA A 45 -44.41 24.22 21.71
N SER A 46 -44.29 22.92 21.44
CA SER A 46 -43.04 22.25 21.08
C SER A 46 -42.53 22.59 19.68
N LEU A 47 -43.34 23.20 18.81
CA LEU A 47 -42.94 23.59 17.46
C LEU A 47 -42.35 25.00 17.45
N GLY A 48 -41.02 25.10 17.28
CA GLY A 48 -40.34 26.37 17.01
C GLY A 48 -40.62 26.93 15.61
N GLU A 49 -40.23 28.18 15.36
CA GLU A 49 -40.53 28.88 14.10
C GLU A 49 -39.95 28.21 12.84
N GLU A 50 -38.70 27.74 12.88
CA GLU A 50 -38.11 27.03 11.74
C GLU A 50 -38.82 25.70 11.45
N ALA A 51 -39.20 24.96 12.49
CA ALA A 51 -39.99 23.74 12.35
C ALA A 51 -41.35 24.05 11.70
N ARG A 52 -42.05 25.10 12.15
CA ARG A 52 -43.31 25.54 11.54
C ARG A 52 -43.12 25.89 10.06
N LYS A 53 -42.09 26.65 9.71
CA LYS A 53 -41.78 27.02 8.32
C LYS A 53 -41.52 25.79 7.44
N GLN A 54 -40.81 24.78 7.96
CA GLN A 54 -40.60 23.52 7.26
C GLN A 54 -41.93 22.77 7.04
N LEU A 55 -42.79 22.67 8.07
CA LEU A 55 -44.10 22.01 7.95
C LEU A 55 -45.01 22.72 6.93
N LEU A 56 -44.98 24.06 6.89
CA LEU A 56 -45.76 24.85 5.93
C LEU A 56 -45.36 24.61 4.47
N SER A 57 -44.13 24.15 4.19
CA SER A 57 -43.72 23.79 2.83
C SER A 57 -44.44 22.56 2.26
N LEU A 58 -45.03 21.73 3.12
CA LEU A 58 -45.78 20.52 2.76
C LEU A 58 -47.29 20.78 2.58
N VAL A 59 -47.76 21.95 3.02
CA VAL A 59 -49.17 22.37 2.94
C VAL A 59 -49.55 22.66 1.49
N GLU A 60 -50.72 22.16 1.09
CA GLU A 60 -51.33 22.52 -0.18
C GLU A 60 -52.59 23.35 0.10
N THR A 61 -52.60 24.60 -0.35
CA THR A 61 -53.68 25.56 -0.08
C THR A 61 -54.83 25.49 -1.08
N ASN A 62 -54.72 24.61 -2.08
CA ASN A 62 -55.73 24.42 -3.11
C ASN A 62 -55.87 22.94 -3.45
N LEU A 63 -56.98 22.33 -3.03
CA LEU A 63 -57.33 20.97 -3.42
C LEU A 63 -58.08 20.97 -4.75
N LYS A 64 -57.65 20.10 -5.67
CA LYS A 64 -58.30 19.85 -6.95
C LYS A 64 -58.70 18.37 -7.06
N PRO A 65 -59.74 17.95 -6.33
CA PRO A 65 -60.18 16.56 -6.32
C PRO A 65 -60.68 16.12 -7.71
N VAL A 66 -60.80 14.80 -7.91
CA VAL A 66 -61.50 14.22 -9.07
C VAL A 66 -62.98 14.58 -9.03
N ARG A 67 -63.54 14.62 -7.81
CA ARG A 67 -64.96 14.92 -7.55
C ARG A 67 -65.08 16.19 -6.72
N ASP A 68 -65.47 17.29 -7.37
CA ASP A 68 -65.75 18.54 -6.69
C ASP A 68 -67.03 18.45 -5.84
N LEU A 69 -67.04 19.17 -4.71
CA LEU A 69 -68.25 19.34 -3.92
C LEU A 69 -69.26 20.25 -4.63
N PRO A 70 -70.56 19.97 -4.55
CA PRO A 70 -71.58 20.88 -5.05
C PRO A 70 -71.55 22.20 -4.25
N GLY A 71 -72.11 23.28 -4.82
CA GLY A 71 -72.06 24.62 -4.19
C GLY A 71 -72.75 24.71 -2.82
N PHE A 72 -73.70 23.82 -2.54
CA PHE A 72 -74.36 23.67 -1.23
C PHE A 72 -74.36 22.19 -0.84
N PRO A 73 -73.23 21.66 -0.31
CA PRO A 73 -73.12 20.25 -0.01
C PRO A 73 -73.86 19.89 1.27
N THR A 74 -74.46 18.71 1.27
CA THR A 74 -75.03 18.07 2.45
C THR A 74 -73.93 17.63 3.42
N PRO A 75 -74.24 17.41 4.72
CA PRO A 75 -73.26 16.89 5.68
C PRO A 75 -72.65 15.55 5.25
N GLU A 76 -73.40 14.69 4.56
CA GLU A 76 -72.93 13.40 4.05
C GLU A 76 -71.92 13.58 2.89
N GLU A 77 -72.19 14.51 1.97
CA GLU A 77 -71.25 14.88 0.90
C GLU A 77 -69.96 15.50 1.47
N VAL A 78 -70.06 16.35 2.49
CA VAL A 78 -68.90 16.91 3.19
C VAL A 78 -68.10 15.83 3.92
N ALA A 79 -68.79 14.87 4.56
CA ALA A 79 -68.13 13.77 5.26
C ALA A 79 -67.35 12.86 4.29
N THR A 80 -67.89 12.62 3.10
CA THR A 80 -67.29 11.76 2.07
C THR A 80 -66.36 12.47 1.11
N ALA A 81 -66.30 13.80 1.14
CA ALA A 81 -65.43 14.64 0.31
C ALA A 81 -63.98 14.11 0.22
N GLU A 82 -63.38 14.25 -0.95
CA GLU A 82 -61.99 13.87 -1.17
C GLU A 82 -61.04 14.72 -0.31
N ARG A 83 -60.04 14.07 0.26
CA ARG A 83 -59.06 14.68 1.17
C ARG A 83 -57.67 14.27 0.75
N ARG A 84 -56.68 15.07 1.11
CA ARG A 84 -55.27 14.77 0.84
C ARG A 84 -54.60 14.38 2.14
N LEU A 85 -54.08 13.17 2.22
CA LEU A 85 -53.16 12.73 3.27
C LEU A 85 -51.78 12.58 2.66
N VAL A 86 -50.81 13.24 3.27
CA VAL A 86 -49.39 13.10 2.95
C VAL A 86 -48.66 12.50 4.13
N GLN A 87 -47.74 11.61 3.84
CA GLN A 87 -46.59 11.33 4.70
C GLN A 87 -45.34 11.90 4.06
N SER A 88 -44.53 12.61 4.84
CA SER A 88 -43.18 13.03 4.45
C SER A 88 -42.19 12.65 5.53
N PRO A 89 -41.10 11.93 5.20
CA PRO A 89 -39.96 11.86 6.10
C PRO A 89 -39.31 13.26 6.19
N ALA A 90 -39.06 13.74 7.41
CA ALA A 90 -38.42 15.02 7.68
C ALA A 90 -37.41 14.89 8.82
N ASP A 91 -36.54 15.88 8.97
CA ASP A 91 -35.54 15.90 10.06
C ASP A 91 -36.19 15.93 11.46
N LEU A 92 -37.42 16.41 11.54
CA LEU A 92 -38.25 16.47 12.76
C LEU A 92 -38.91 15.13 13.12
N GLY A 93 -38.81 14.12 12.25
CA GLY A 93 -39.54 12.85 12.33
C GLY A 93 -40.47 12.63 11.13
N THR A 94 -41.47 11.77 11.29
CA THR A 94 -42.45 11.51 10.22
C THR A 94 -43.57 12.54 10.31
N VAL A 95 -43.77 13.30 9.24
CA VAL A 95 -44.81 14.33 9.17
C VAL A 95 -46.01 13.77 8.41
N LEU A 96 -47.20 13.84 9.03
CA LEU A 96 -48.47 13.61 8.37
C LEU A 96 -49.18 14.94 8.12
N VAL A 97 -49.63 15.17 6.89
CA VAL A 97 -50.36 16.37 6.51
C VAL A 97 -51.72 15.97 5.96
N HIS A 98 -52.78 16.28 6.70
CA HIS A 98 -54.16 16.04 6.29
C HIS A 98 -54.80 17.36 5.85
N THR A 99 -55.17 17.47 4.58
CA THR A 99 -55.85 18.64 4.01
C THR A 99 -57.26 18.27 3.60
N ALA A 100 -58.24 19.03 4.09
CA ALA A 100 -59.65 18.86 3.78
C ALA A 100 -60.25 20.12 3.15
N PRO A 101 -61.25 19.98 2.26
CA PRO A 101 -62.01 21.11 1.76
C PRO A 101 -62.79 21.76 2.90
N ALA A 102 -62.77 23.10 2.95
CA ALA A 102 -63.38 23.88 4.03
C ALA A 102 -64.52 24.80 3.55
N GLY A 103 -65.02 24.56 2.33
CA GLY A 103 -66.01 25.41 1.68
C GLY A 103 -65.40 26.68 1.09
N VAL A 104 -66.20 27.75 1.01
CA VAL A 104 -65.71 29.06 0.56
C VAL A 104 -65.31 29.94 1.75
N ASP A 105 -64.28 30.76 1.58
CA ASP A 105 -63.92 31.80 2.53
C ASP A 105 -64.95 32.95 2.55
N THR A 106 -64.74 33.94 3.42
CA THR A 106 -65.59 35.13 3.56
C THR A 106 -65.65 35.99 2.29
N THR A 107 -64.76 35.75 1.32
CA THR A 107 -64.70 36.42 0.01
C THR A 107 -65.24 35.57 -1.15
N GLY A 108 -65.73 34.35 -0.86
CA GLY A 108 -66.30 33.43 -1.84
C GLY A 108 -65.28 32.56 -2.58
N ARG A 109 -64.00 32.54 -2.16
CA ARG A 109 -62.96 31.72 -2.78
C ARG A 109 -62.88 30.34 -2.14
N PRO A 110 -62.55 29.26 -2.87
CA PRO A 110 -62.33 27.94 -2.28
C PRO A 110 -61.29 27.99 -1.16
N ASN A 111 -61.57 27.30 -0.06
CA ASN A 111 -60.73 27.26 1.13
C ASN A 111 -60.44 25.81 1.53
N THR A 112 -59.32 25.62 2.21
CA THR A 112 -58.89 24.31 2.74
C THR A 112 -58.36 24.48 4.15
N VAL A 113 -58.60 23.48 4.99
CA VAL A 113 -57.97 23.37 6.31
C VAL A 113 -56.96 22.25 6.27
N THR A 114 -55.74 22.56 6.72
CA THR A 114 -54.65 21.59 6.83
C THR A 114 -54.31 21.36 8.29
N HIS A 115 -54.45 20.10 8.73
CA HIS A 115 -54.00 19.62 10.03
C HIS A 115 -52.73 18.80 9.84
N VAL A 116 -51.64 19.25 10.44
CA VAL A 116 -50.33 18.60 10.43
C VAL A 116 -50.06 17.90 11.76
N LEU A 117 -49.56 16.67 11.69
CA LEU A 117 -49.12 15.88 12.82
C LEU A 117 -47.64 15.49 12.62
N VAL A 118 -46.80 15.72 13.63
CA VAL A 118 -45.41 15.26 13.65
C VAL A 118 -45.31 14.08 14.60
N LEU A 119 -45.01 12.91 14.03
CA LEU A 119 -44.75 11.70 14.77
C LEU A 119 -43.27 11.65 15.17
N PRO A 120 -42.95 11.45 16.45
CA PRO A 120 -41.56 11.32 16.88
C PRO A 120 -40.93 10.04 16.28
N PRO A 121 -39.59 9.99 16.20
CA PRO A 121 -38.90 8.77 15.84
C PRO A 121 -39.15 7.70 16.92
N GLU A 122 -39.79 6.59 16.52
CA GLU A 122 -40.10 5.44 17.36
C GLU A 122 -39.32 4.23 16.86
N ALA A 123 -38.82 3.40 17.78
CA ALA A 123 -38.10 2.17 17.44
C ALA A 123 -39.05 1.09 16.89
N GLU A 124 -40.25 0.96 17.48
CA GLU A 124 -41.24 -0.07 17.16
C GLU A 124 -42.63 0.57 16.95
N PRO A 125 -42.86 1.30 15.85
CA PRO A 125 -44.14 1.95 15.64
C PRO A 125 -45.28 0.93 15.51
N ALA A 126 -46.27 1.02 16.40
CA ALA A 126 -47.36 0.04 16.45
C ALA A 126 -48.42 0.22 15.34
N VAL A 127 -48.55 1.44 14.81
CA VAL A 127 -49.63 1.81 13.88
C VAL A 127 -49.04 2.31 12.56
N PRO A 128 -49.40 1.69 11.42
CA PRO A 128 -49.09 2.21 10.09
C PRO A 128 -49.71 3.60 9.87
N THR A 129 -48.99 4.51 9.23
CA THR A 129 -49.41 5.92 9.17
C THR A 129 -50.65 6.18 8.34
N VAL A 130 -50.91 5.34 7.34
CA VAL A 130 -52.13 5.44 6.54
C VAL A 130 -53.37 5.01 7.34
N SER A 131 -53.23 4.27 8.45
CA SER A 131 -54.36 3.91 9.31
C SER A 131 -55.05 5.14 9.91
N TRP A 132 -54.38 6.31 9.97
CA TRP A 132 -55.03 7.57 10.35
C TRP A 132 -55.91 8.15 9.25
N TRP A 133 -55.96 7.58 8.04
CA TRP A 133 -56.88 8.00 7.00
C TRP A 133 -58.33 8.00 7.50
N ARG A 134 -59.03 9.13 7.32
CA ARG A 134 -60.36 9.39 7.88
C ARG A 134 -60.47 9.18 9.41
N SER A 135 -59.40 9.39 10.17
CA SER A 135 -59.47 9.53 11.63
C SER A 135 -60.51 10.57 12.03
N ALA A 136 -61.33 10.26 13.03
CA ALA A 136 -62.27 11.21 13.61
C ALA A 136 -61.56 12.39 14.31
N GLY A 137 -60.28 12.24 14.65
CA GLY A 137 -59.46 13.31 15.22
C GLY A 137 -58.95 14.33 14.20
N TRP A 138 -59.10 14.10 12.89
CA TRP A 138 -58.71 15.13 11.92
C TRP A 138 -59.65 16.34 11.97
N VAL A 139 -59.08 17.55 11.92
CA VAL A 139 -59.83 18.80 11.94
C VAL A 139 -60.36 19.06 10.53
N VAL A 140 -61.67 18.91 10.35
CA VAL A 140 -62.35 19.01 9.04
C VAL A 140 -63.57 19.94 9.06
N PRO A 141 -63.43 21.21 9.50
CA PRO A 141 -64.54 22.16 9.55
C PRO A 141 -64.99 22.55 8.13
N PHE A 142 -66.28 22.84 7.96
CA PHE A 142 -66.83 23.26 6.67
C PHE A 142 -67.61 24.57 6.79
N GLY A 143 -67.15 25.60 6.08
CA GLY A 143 -67.70 26.95 6.09
C GLY A 143 -66.96 27.92 7.01
N PRO A 144 -67.04 29.23 6.73
CA PRO A 144 -66.15 30.24 7.32
C PRO A 144 -66.26 30.36 8.85
N GLU A 145 -67.44 30.15 9.44
CA GLU A 145 -67.61 30.21 10.89
C GLU A 145 -67.02 28.99 11.60
N GLN A 146 -67.24 27.78 11.07
CA GLN A 146 -66.63 26.57 11.62
C GLN A 146 -65.11 26.59 11.52
N VAL A 147 -64.57 27.11 10.40
CA VAL A 147 -63.13 27.32 10.24
C VAL A 147 -62.61 28.30 11.29
N ARG A 148 -63.29 29.43 11.52
CA ARG A 148 -62.85 30.39 12.55
C ARG A 148 -62.75 29.77 13.94
N GLN A 149 -63.71 28.92 14.29
CA GLN A 149 -63.83 28.27 15.60
C GLN A 149 -62.99 26.99 15.75
N ALA A 150 -62.38 26.48 14.68
CA ALA A 150 -61.62 25.24 14.73
C ALA A 150 -60.36 25.38 15.60
N SER A 151 -60.11 24.35 16.42
CA SER A 151 -58.97 24.21 17.31
C SER A 151 -58.32 22.84 17.15
N LEU A 152 -57.08 22.71 17.61
CA LEU A 152 -56.40 21.43 17.66
C LEU A 152 -57.08 20.49 18.68
N PRO A 153 -57.26 19.21 18.33
CA PRO A 153 -57.79 18.23 19.27
C PRO A 153 -56.72 17.82 20.28
N GLU A 154 -57.15 17.21 21.38
CA GLU A 154 -56.24 16.45 22.23
C GLU A 154 -55.61 15.30 21.42
N ALA A 155 -54.32 15.05 21.63
CA ALA A 155 -53.57 14.03 20.89
C ALA A 155 -54.24 12.63 20.97
N ALA A 156 -54.90 12.30 22.08
CA ALA A 156 -55.60 11.03 22.27
C ALA A 156 -56.86 10.84 21.39
N ALA A 157 -57.35 11.91 20.76
CA ALA A 157 -58.47 11.87 19.81
C ALA A 157 -58.02 11.41 18.40
N LEU A 158 -56.73 11.55 18.05
CA LEU A 158 -56.16 11.07 16.79
C LEU A 158 -55.93 9.56 16.84
N ARG A 159 -56.97 8.80 16.49
CA ARG A 159 -56.95 7.32 16.43
C ARG A 159 -57.08 6.84 14.99
N PRO A 160 -56.67 5.60 14.68
CA PRO A 160 -56.95 5.01 13.37
C PRO A 160 -58.42 5.16 12.94
N GLY A 161 -58.63 5.50 11.67
CA GLY A 161 -59.95 5.58 11.06
C GLY A 161 -60.56 4.20 10.78
N GLN A 162 -61.83 4.18 10.38
CA GLN A 162 -62.55 2.94 10.05
C GLN A 162 -62.49 2.57 8.56
N ALA A 163 -61.88 3.42 7.72
CA ALA A 163 -61.80 3.20 6.27
C ALA A 163 -60.65 2.26 5.87
N VAL A 164 -59.61 2.17 6.70
CA VAL A 164 -58.46 1.30 6.48
C VAL A 164 -58.36 0.32 7.65
N THR A 165 -58.94 -0.85 7.45
CA THR A 165 -58.93 -2.01 8.35
C THR A 165 -58.39 -3.24 7.64
N ASP A 166 -58.00 -4.26 8.41
CA ASP A 166 -57.54 -5.54 7.87
C ASP A 166 -58.52 -6.14 6.86
N ASP A 167 -59.81 -6.15 7.22
CA ASP A 167 -60.88 -6.67 6.37
C ASP A 167 -61.00 -5.86 5.07
N SER A 168 -60.96 -4.52 5.15
CA SER A 168 -61.08 -3.65 3.97
C SER A 168 -59.90 -3.80 3.01
N VAL A 169 -58.67 -3.93 3.53
CA VAL A 169 -57.46 -4.09 2.73
C VAL A 169 -57.40 -5.50 2.13
N ALA A 170 -57.76 -6.52 2.90
CA ALA A 170 -57.80 -7.90 2.41
C ALA A 170 -58.86 -8.07 1.30
N ALA A 171 -60.06 -7.50 1.49
CA ALA A 171 -61.10 -7.49 0.46
C ALA A 171 -60.66 -6.71 -0.80
N PHE A 172 -59.93 -5.61 -0.61
CA PHE A 172 -59.40 -4.82 -1.71
C PHE A 172 -58.34 -5.58 -2.52
N ILE A 173 -57.36 -6.21 -1.87
CA ILE A 173 -56.28 -6.95 -2.54
C ILE A 173 -56.78 -8.24 -3.20
N ALA A 174 -57.81 -8.89 -2.65
CA ALA A 174 -58.41 -10.08 -3.25
C ALA A 174 -59.07 -9.83 -4.62
N ALA A 175 -59.30 -8.58 -5.01
CA ALA A 175 -59.81 -8.25 -6.34
C ALA A 175 -58.70 -8.31 -7.40
N GLU A 176 -58.95 -8.95 -8.54
CA GLU A 176 -58.05 -8.85 -9.69
C GLU A 176 -58.17 -7.46 -10.36
N PRO A 177 -57.07 -6.84 -10.86
CA PRO A 177 -55.69 -7.32 -10.95
C PRO A 177 -54.76 -6.75 -9.84
N ARG A 178 -55.24 -6.63 -8.60
CA ARG A 178 -54.58 -5.78 -7.58
C ARG A 178 -53.21 -6.30 -7.12
N ALA A 179 -52.99 -7.61 -7.15
CA ALA A 179 -51.72 -8.24 -6.80
C ALA A 179 -50.54 -7.77 -7.67
N ALA A 180 -50.74 -7.75 -9.00
CA ALA A 180 -49.71 -7.34 -9.95
C ALA A 180 -49.32 -5.86 -9.75
N VAL A 181 -50.32 -5.00 -9.53
CA VAL A 181 -50.13 -3.57 -9.28
C VAL A 181 -49.40 -3.34 -7.95
N LEU A 182 -49.79 -4.04 -6.88
CA LEU A 182 -49.11 -3.93 -5.57
C LEU A 182 -47.64 -4.34 -5.66
N SER A 183 -47.36 -5.43 -6.38
CA SER A 183 -45.99 -5.91 -6.58
C SER A 183 -45.12 -4.91 -7.33
N ALA A 184 -45.68 -4.22 -8.34
CA ALA A 184 -44.97 -3.20 -9.08
C ALA A 184 -44.69 -1.93 -8.26
N LEU A 185 -45.60 -1.56 -7.35
CA LEU A 185 -45.36 -0.48 -6.40
C LEU A 185 -44.21 -0.84 -5.45
N ALA A 186 -44.24 -2.04 -4.86
CA ALA A 186 -43.17 -2.51 -3.99
C ALA A 186 -41.81 -2.57 -4.73
N ASP A 187 -41.80 -3.11 -5.95
CA ASP A 187 -40.63 -3.17 -6.83
C ASP A 187 -40.05 -1.78 -7.11
N ALA A 188 -40.91 -0.83 -7.45
CA ALA A 188 -40.51 0.53 -7.75
C ALA A 188 -39.92 1.24 -6.52
N LEU A 189 -40.36 0.93 -5.30
CA LEU A 189 -40.06 1.71 -4.09
C LEU A 189 -38.94 1.11 -3.22
N GLU A 190 -38.58 -0.16 -3.40
CA GLU A 190 -37.63 -0.86 -2.51
C GLU A 190 -36.27 -0.17 -2.41
N GLU A 191 -35.64 0.18 -3.54
CA GLU A 191 -34.30 0.79 -3.56
C GLU A 191 -34.24 2.10 -2.76
N ARG A 192 -35.31 2.90 -2.83
CA ARG A 192 -35.41 4.20 -2.12
C ARG A 192 -35.47 3.99 -0.61
N LEU A 193 -36.27 3.02 -0.19
CA LEU A 193 -36.40 2.67 1.22
C LEU A 193 -35.11 2.06 1.76
N LEU A 194 -34.44 1.17 1.00
CA LEU A 194 -33.14 0.63 1.36
C LEU A 194 -32.08 1.72 1.53
N ALA A 195 -32.02 2.71 0.63
CA ALA A 195 -31.12 3.85 0.77
C ALA A 195 -31.37 4.60 2.10
N ARG A 196 -32.63 4.93 2.41
CA ARG A 196 -32.99 5.66 3.64
C ARG A 196 -32.76 4.84 4.90
N VAL A 197 -33.03 3.54 4.89
CA VAL A 197 -32.71 2.61 6.00
C VAL A 197 -31.20 2.60 6.28
N ASN A 198 -30.37 2.69 5.23
CA ASN A 198 -28.92 2.78 5.32
C ASN A 198 -28.39 4.20 5.62
N GLY A 199 -29.28 5.16 5.89
CA GLY A 199 -28.92 6.55 6.22
C GLY A 199 -28.46 7.38 5.01
N GLN A 200 -28.77 6.93 3.80
CA GLN A 200 -28.47 7.64 2.56
C GLN A 200 -29.71 8.41 2.09
N ASP A 201 -29.53 9.67 1.68
CA ASP A 201 -30.59 10.39 0.98
C ASP A 201 -30.76 9.83 -0.43
N TRP A 202 -32.01 9.62 -0.85
CA TRP A 202 -32.35 9.22 -2.22
C TRP A 202 -32.24 10.42 -3.16
N ASP A 203 -31.92 10.18 -4.44
CA ASP A 203 -31.86 11.26 -5.41
C ASP A 203 -33.25 11.89 -5.62
N GLY A 204 -33.41 13.13 -5.11
CA GLY A 204 -34.67 13.88 -5.17
C GLY A 204 -35.03 14.38 -6.58
N ARG A 205 -34.79 13.57 -7.61
CA ARG A 205 -35.10 13.89 -9.01
C ARG A 205 -36.57 13.64 -9.30
N ALA A 206 -37.21 14.52 -10.06
CA ALA A 206 -38.60 14.34 -10.50
C ALA A 206 -38.87 13.01 -11.22
N SER A 207 -37.89 12.48 -11.96
CA SER A 207 -37.99 11.18 -12.65
C SER A 207 -38.03 9.97 -11.71
N SER A 208 -37.75 10.16 -10.42
CA SER A 208 -37.78 9.10 -9.41
C SER A 208 -39.11 9.04 -8.65
N VAL A 209 -40.05 9.97 -8.88
CA VAL A 209 -41.40 9.92 -8.29
C VAL A 209 -42.26 8.89 -9.03
N VAL A 210 -42.92 8.01 -8.27
CA VAL A 210 -43.90 7.05 -8.77
C VAL A 210 -45.27 7.71 -8.76
N VAL A 211 -45.93 7.75 -9.92
CA VAL A 211 -47.28 8.33 -10.08
C VAL A 211 -48.26 7.20 -10.37
N MET A 212 -49.31 7.10 -9.55
CA MET A 212 -50.31 6.06 -9.66
C MET A 212 -51.70 6.61 -9.95
N GLY A 213 -52.40 5.99 -10.90
CA GLY A 213 -53.79 6.33 -11.20
C GLY A 213 -54.74 5.79 -10.14
N CYS A 214 -55.62 6.65 -9.63
CA CYS A 214 -56.72 6.24 -8.75
C CYS A 214 -58.02 6.97 -9.08
N ASP A 215 -59.13 6.28 -8.81
CA ASP A 215 -60.49 6.80 -8.98
C ASP A 215 -60.98 7.60 -7.76
N SER A 216 -60.33 7.41 -6.61
CA SER A 216 -60.63 8.15 -5.38
C SER A 216 -59.46 8.20 -4.40
N THR A 217 -59.51 9.15 -3.48
CA THR A 217 -58.53 9.24 -2.37
C THR A 217 -58.66 8.10 -1.35
N ASP A 218 -59.82 7.44 -1.26
CA ASP A 218 -60.03 6.25 -0.43
C ASP A 218 -59.33 5.02 -1.00
N GLU A 219 -59.38 4.85 -2.33
CA GLU A 219 -58.62 3.81 -3.03
C GLU A 219 -57.11 4.01 -2.86
N ALA A 220 -56.63 5.25 -2.99
CA ALA A 220 -55.23 5.60 -2.74
C ALA A 220 -54.79 5.20 -1.32
N ALA A 221 -55.63 5.43 -0.30
CA ALA A 221 -55.35 5.01 1.06
C ALA A 221 -55.28 3.47 1.20
N LEU A 222 -56.15 2.72 0.52
CA LEU A 222 -56.11 1.25 0.53
C LEU A 222 -54.84 0.70 -0.14
N TRP A 223 -54.36 1.34 -1.22
CA TRP A 223 -53.09 0.97 -1.85
C TRP A 223 -51.89 1.19 -0.92
N VAL A 224 -51.81 2.36 -0.27
CA VAL A 224 -50.75 2.64 0.69
C VAL A 224 -50.85 1.67 1.88
N ALA A 225 -52.05 1.36 2.35
CA ALA A 225 -52.25 0.37 3.40
C ALA A 225 -51.73 -1.01 3.01
N ALA A 226 -52.10 -1.50 1.83
CA ALA A 226 -51.59 -2.77 1.35
C ALA A 226 -50.04 -2.80 1.32
N LEU A 227 -49.39 -1.74 0.83
CA LEU A 227 -47.92 -1.64 0.89
C LEU A 227 -47.41 -1.68 2.33
N GLN A 228 -47.99 -0.87 3.21
CA GLN A 228 -47.53 -0.76 4.60
C GLN A 228 -47.67 -2.06 5.39
N TRP A 229 -48.66 -2.92 5.08
CA TRP A 229 -48.90 -4.19 5.78
C TRP A 229 -47.88 -5.28 5.42
N THR A 230 -47.16 -5.12 4.31
CA THR A 230 -46.13 -6.07 3.85
C THR A 230 -44.73 -5.76 4.41
N CYS A 231 -44.60 -4.71 5.22
CA CYS A 231 -43.34 -4.12 5.62
C CYS A 231 -43.39 -3.65 7.09
N ALA A 232 -42.22 -3.38 7.69
CA ALA A 232 -42.17 -2.83 9.04
C ALA A 232 -42.68 -1.37 9.06
N PRO A 233 -43.49 -0.96 10.05
CA PRO A 233 -43.97 0.42 10.19
C PRO A 233 -42.84 1.46 10.26
N ALA A 234 -41.71 1.15 10.90
CA ALA A 234 -40.56 2.05 10.92
C ALA A 234 -39.96 2.29 9.53
N THR A 235 -39.86 1.24 8.71
CA THR A 235 -39.37 1.33 7.33
C THR A 235 -40.34 2.12 6.46
N THR A 236 -41.65 1.87 6.60
CA THR A 236 -42.65 2.57 5.78
C THR A 236 -42.89 4.02 6.21
N ARG A 237 -42.55 4.41 7.44
CA ARG A 237 -42.47 5.81 7.88
C ARG A 237 -41.40 6.63 7.13
N LEU A 238 -40.45 5.95 6.49
CA LEU A 238 -39.47 6.55 5.59
C LEU A 238 -39.99 6.75 4.17
N LEU A 239 -41.18 6.25 3.82
CA LEU A 239 -41.79 6.45 2.51
C LEU A 239 -42.49 7.82 2.44
N GLY A 240 -42.16 8.67 1.48
CA GLY A 240 -42.97 9.85 1.21
C GLY A 240 -44.14 9.46 0.32
N TYR A 241 -45.38 9.74 0.73
CA TYR A 241 -46.55 9.52 -0.13
C TYR A 241 -47.59 10.64 -0.05
N SER A 242 -48.42 10.76 -1.09
CA SER A 242 -49.59 11.65 -1.11
C SER A 242 -50.79 10.97 -1.75
N THR A 243 -51.94 10.90 -1.05
CA THR A 243 -53.17 10.28 -1.57
C THR A 243 -53.88 11.10 -2.65
N LEU A 244 -53.44 12.35 -2.89
CA LEU A 244 -54.00 13.22 -3.93
C LEU A 244 -52.98 14.27 -4.38
N GLU A 245 -52.58 14.20 -5.65
CA GLU A 245 -51.84 15.23 -6.37
C GLU A 245 -52.44 15.45 -7.75
N ARG A 246 -52.13 16.61 -8.34
CA ARG A 246 -52.35 16.88 -9.76
C ARG A 246 -51.00 16.96 -10.46
N VAL A 247 -50.87 16.31 -11.61
CA VAL A 247 -49.61 16.26 -12.36
C VAL A 247 -49.89 16.70 -13.80
N ALA A 248 -49.57 17.97 -14.09
CA ALA A 248 -49.72 18.54 -15.43
C ALA A 248 -48.38 18.60 -16.20
N GLY A 249 -47.24 18.48 -15.51
CA GLY A 249 -45.91 18.46 -16.12
C GLY A 249 -44.77 18.32 -15.11
N THR A 250 -43.55 18.61 -15.57
CA THR A 250 -42.31 18.40 -14.78
C THR A 250 -42.27 19.23 -13.50
N GLY A 251 -42.79 20.47 -13.51
CA GLY A 251 -42.79 21.34 -12.34
C GLY A 251 -43.59 20.79 -11.14
N ASP A 252 -44.66 20.03 -11.40
CA ASP A 252 -45.44 19.39 -10.34
C ASP A 252 -44.66 18.21 -9.72
N LEU A 253 -43.95 17.45 -10.55
CA LEU A 253 -43.07 16.37 -10.09
C LEU A 253 -41.85 16.89 -9.31
N ASP A 254 -41.25 18.00 -9.75
CA ASP A 254 -40.16 18.67 -9.02
C ASP A 254 -40.64 19.13 -7.64
N ARG A 255 -41.88 19.62 -7.55
CA ARG A 255 -42.51 20.02 -6.30
C ARG A 255 -42.77 18.81 -5.39
N ALA A 256 -43.26 17.71 -5.94
CA ALA A 256 -43.46 16.46 -5.19
C ALA A 256 -42.12 15.92 -4.64
N ALA A 257 -41.07 15.90 -5.47
CA ALA A 257 -39.74 15.48 -5.08
C ALA A 257 -39.13 16.41 -4.01
N THR A 258 -39.34 17.73 -4.12
CA THR A 258 -38.91 18.73 -3.10
C THR A 258 -39.61 18.49 -1.76
N LYS A 259 -40.88 18.04 -1.79
CA LYS A 259 -41.65 17.61 -0.61
C LYS A 259 -41.26 16.19 -0.15
N ARG A 260 -40.19 15.59 -0.69
CA ARG A 260 -39.71 14.23 -0.42
C ARG A 260 -40.78 13.13 -0.66
N LEU A 261 -41.69 13.33 -1.60
CA LEU A 261 -42.71 12.34 -1.97
C LEU A 261 -42.15 11.35 -2.99
N ASP A 262 -42.20 10.05 -2.67
CA ASP A 262 -41.79 8.97 -3.57
C ASP A 262 -42.97 8.38 -4.34
N LEU A 263 -44.17 8.40 -3.74
CA LEU A 263 -45.39 7.86 -4.32
C LEU A 263 -46.50 8.91 -4.28
N VAL A 264 -47.05 9.27 -5.43
CA VAL A 264 -48.19 10.19 -5.50
C VAL A 264 -49.34 9.56 -6.27
N PHE A 265 -50.54 9.72 -5.73
CA PHE A 265 -51.77 9.28 -6.38
C PHE A 265 -52.40 10.45 -7.13
N ALA A 266 -52.73 10.23 -8.39
CA ALA A 266 -53.28 11.25 -9.27
C ALA A 266 -54.50 10.69 -10.02
N PRO A 267 -55.40 11.57 -10.50
CA PRO A 267 -56.48 11.16 -11.39
C PRO A 267 -55.92 10.45 -12.64
N HIS A 268 -56.65 9.46 -13.18
CA HIS A 268 -56.24 8.77 -14.41
C HIS A 268 -55.92 9.72 -15.59
N ALA A 269 -56.62 10.87 -15.66
CA ALA A 269 -56.39 11.90 -16.69
C ALA A 269 -55.00 12.57 -16.64
N ASP A 270 -54.31 12.50 -15.50
CA ASP A 270 -53.00 13.14 -15.30
C ASP A 270 -51.83 12.18 -15.64
N LEU A 271 -52.09 10.88 -15.81
CA LEU A 271 -51.04 9.87 -16.02
C LEU A 271 -50.24 10.08 -17.30
N GLU A 272 -50.89 10.50 -18.38
CA GLU A 272 -50.20 10.76 -19.65
C GLU A 272 -49.22 11.94 -19.52
N ALA A 273 -49.61 12.99 -18.79
CA ALA A 273 -48.75 14.13 -18.52
C ALA A 273 -47.58 13.76 -17.59
N ALA A 274 -47.83 12.93 -16.57
CA ALA A 274 -46.80 12.39 -15.69
C ALA A 274 -45.76 11.55 -16.46
N ALA A 275 -46.22 10.67 -17.36
CA ALA A 275 -45.33 9.86 -18.21
C ALA A 275 -44.48 10.74 -19.13
N ARG A 276 -45.08 11.75 -19.78
CA ARG A 276 -44.35 12.73 -20.62
C ARG A 276 -43.33 13.54 -19.83
N ALA A 277 -43.59 13.79 -18.54
CA ALA A 277 -42.68 14.46 -17.62
C ALA A 277 -41.58 13.53 -17.05
N GLY A 278 -41.59 12.24 -17.39
CA GLY A 278 -40.54 11.28 -17.05
C GLY A 278 -40.74 10.55 -15.71
N ALA A 279 -41.91 10.63 -15.09
CA ALA A 279 -42.24 9.83 -13.90
C ALA A 279 -42.41 8.34 -14.24
N LEU A 280 -42.21 7.47 -13.24
CA LEU A 280 -42.63 6.08 -13.33
C LEU A 280 -44.13 6.00 -13.08
N VAL A 281 -44.90 5.72 -14.13
CA VAL A 281 -46.37 5.66 -14.07
C VAL A 281 -46.85 4.22 -13.87
N ILE A 282 -47.73 4.01 -12.89
CA ILE A 282 -48.43 2.75 -12.65
C ILE A 282 -49.93 2.99 -12.81
N ASP A 283 -50.54 2.32 -13.79
CA ASP A 283 -51.97 2.39 -14.05
C ASP A 283 -52.66 1.07 -13.66
N PRO A 284 -53.52 1.05 -12.62
CA PRO A 284 -54.31 -0.12 -12.29
C PRO A 284 -55.18 -0.67 -13.43
N ALA A 285 -55.59 0.19 -14.37
CA ALA A 285 -56.38 -0.22 -15.53
C ALA A 285 -55.54 -0.96 -16.59
N ALA A 286 -54.21 -0.82 -16.54
CA ALA A 286 -53.25 -1.50 -17.40
C ALA A 286 -52.15 -2.17 -16.52
N PRO A 287 -52.51 -3.23 -15.78
CA PRO A 287 -51.63 -3.82 -14.78
C PRO A 287 -50.31 -4.32 -15.42
N PRO A 288 -49.17 -4.16 -14.72
CA PRO A 288 -47.88 -4.63 -15.21
C PRO A 288 -47.87 -6.13 -15.47
N THR A 289 -47.31 -6.54 -16.61
CA THR A 289 -47.18 -7.95 -17.01
C THR A 289 -45.77 -8.49 -16.79
N THR A 290 -44.80 -7.62 -16.53
CA THR A 290 -43.43 -8.00 -16.25
C THR A 290 -43.26 -8.44 -14.80
N PRO A 291 -42.53 -9.53 -14.53
CA PRO A 291 -42.28 -9.96 -13.16
C PRO A 291 -41.42 -8.93 -12.41
N PRO A 292 -41.66 -8.74 -11.10
CA PRO A 292 -40.85 -7.84 -10.28
C PRO A 292 -39.39 -8.30 -10.21
N ARG A 293 -38.49 -7.33 -10.09
CA ARG A 293 -37.03 -7.51 -10.09
C ARG A 293 -36.47 -7.59 -8.68
N THR A 294 -37.01 -6.80 -7.76
CA THR A 294 -36.50 -6.63 -6.41
C THR A 294 -37.08 -7.68 -5.46
N ASN A 295 -36.47 -7.85 -4.28
CA ASN A 295 -36.87 -8.88 -3.32
C ASN A 295 -38.26 -8.59 -2.73
N TRP A 296 -38.52 -7.34 -2.36
CA TRP A 296 -39.81 -6.91 -1.82
C TRP A 296 -40.91 -7.04 -2.87
N GLY A 297 -40.69 -6.57 -4.11
CA GLY A 297 -41.65 -6.73 -5.19
C GLY A 297 -42.03 -8.19 -5.45
N ARG A 298 -41.04 -9.09 -5.45
CA ARG A 298 -41.27 -10.54 -5.62
C ARG A 298 -42.03 -11.16 -4.44
N LEU A 299 -41.65 -10.87 -3.20
CA LEU A 299 -42.36 -11.38 -2.03
C LEU A 299 -43.80 -10.84 -1.96
N VAL A 300 -44.00 -9.57 -2.34
CA VAL A 300 -45.33 -8.96 -2.42
C VAL A 300 -46.18 -9.61 -3.51
N SER A 301 -45.60 -9.94 -4.67
CA SER A 301 -46.34 -10.65 -5.73
C SER A 301 -46.89 -12.00 -5.28
N VAL A 302 -46.15 -12.69 -4.41
CA VAL A 302 -46.53 -14.00 -3.89
C VAL A 302 -47.53 -13.85 -2.74
N VAL A 303 -47.29 -12.97 -1.76
CA VAL A 303 -48.22 -12.78 -0.64
C VAL A 303 -49.58 -12.26 -1.09
N ALA A 304 -49.63 -11.47 -2.18
CA ALA A 304 -50.87 -10.90 -2.71
C ALA A 304 -51.58 -11.82 -3.73
N GLN A 305 -51.08 -13.03 -3.99
CA GLN A 305 -51.62 -13.91 -5.04
C GLN A 305 -53.07 -14.34 -4.77
N ASP A 306 -53.43 -14.52 -3.51
CA ASP A 306 -54.76 -14.89 -3.05
C ASP A 306 -55.01 -14.40 -1.62
N LEU A 307 -56.28 -14.36 -1.23
CA LEU A 307 -56.70 -13.87 0.08
C LEU A 307 -56.11 -14.67 1.24
N GLY A 308 -55.94 -15.99 1.09
CA GLY A 308 -55.37 -16.86 2.11
C GLY A 308 -53.90 -16.54 2.36
N SER A 309 -53.09 -16.47 1.30
CA SER A 309 -51.69 -16.04 1.40
C SER A 309 -51.54 -14.62 1.94
N TRP A 310 -52.43 -13.70 1.56
CA TRP A 310 -52.43 -12.33 2.07
C TRP A 310 -52.63 -12.27 3.58
N MET A 311 -53.69 -12.91 4.07
CA MET A 311 -54.01 -12.95 5.49
C MET A 311 -52.92 -13.66 6.29
N ALA A 312 -52.43 -14.80 5.80
CA ALA A 312 -51.39 -15.56 6.47
C ALA A 312 -50.06 -14.80 6.52
N GLY A 313 -49.63 -14.20 5.41
CA GLY A 313 -48.39 -13.43 5.33
C GLY A 313 -48.41 -12.16 6.18
N THR A 314 -49.46 -11.35 6.09
CA THR A 314 -49.56 -10.10 6.87
C THR A 314 -49.71 -10.35 8.37
N GLN A 315 -50.39 -11.43 8.77
CA GLN A 315 -50.45 -11.85 10.16
C GLN A 315 -49.06 -12.31 10.67
N ALA A 316 -48.35 -13.14 9.91
CA ALA A 316 -47.01 -13.59 10.27
C ALA A 316 -46.00 -12.43 10.36
N VAL A 317 -46.09 -11.43 9.46
CA VAL A 317 -45.29 -10.20 9.54
C VAL A 317 -45.46 -9.51 10.90
N ARG A 318 -46.70 -9.36 11.40
CA ARG A 318 -46.95 -8.75 12.71
C ARG A 318 -46.40 -9.58 13.86
N GLU A 319 -46.58 -10.90 13.80
CA GLU A 319 -46.07 -11.82 14.82
C GLU A 319 -44.55 -11.71 14.91
N ILE A 320 -43.84 -11.68 13.78
CA ILE A 320 -42.38 -11.51 13.74
C ILE A 320 -41.95 -10.15 14.25
N LEU A 321 -42.60 -9.07 13.81
CA LEU A 321 -42.27 -7.72 14.27
C LEU A 321 -42.51 -7.57 15.78
N SER A 322 -43.49 -8.28 16.37
CA SER A 322 -43.73 -8.26 17.81
C SER A 322 -42.61 -8.90 18.65
N LEU A 323 -41.73 -9.69 18.02
CA LEU A 323 -40.55 -10.27 18.67
C LEU A 323 -39.36 -9.29 18.71
N LEU A 324 -39.39 -8.21 17.92
CA LEU A 324 -38.30 -7.26 17.80
C LEU A 324 -38.63 -5.94 18.48
N ARG A 325 -37.66 -5.38 19.20
CA ARG A 325 -37.81 -4.10 19.93
C ARG A 325 -37.42 -2.86 19.13
N ASP A 326 -36.75 -3.05 18.00
CA ASP A 326 -36.36 -1.96 17.09
C ASP A 326 -36.50 -2.43 15.64
N HIS A 327 -37.24 -1.66 14.86
CA HIS A 327 -37.60 -1.96 13.48
C HIS A 327 -36.89 -1.04 12.49
N ARG A 328 -36.11 -0.05 12.97
CA ARG A 328 -35.55 1.04 12.14
C ARG A 328 -34.53 0.58 11.11
N ARG A 329 -33.97 -0.63 11.27
CA ARG A 329 -32.95 -1.22 10.37
C ARG A 329 -33.49 -2.34 9.48
N LEU A 330 -34.80 -2.56 9.47
CA LEU A 330 -35.40 -3.63 8.67
C LEU A 330 -35.55 -3.19 7.23
N SER A 331 -35.08 -4.02 6.29
CA SER A 331 -35.35 -3.80 4.87
C SER A 331 -36.84 -4.07 4.56
N PRO A 332 -37.37 -3.53 3.45
CA PRO A 332 -38.78 -3.72 3.13
C PRO A 332 -39.19 -5.18 2.95
N ALA A 333 -38.33 -5.98 2.32
CA ALA A 333 -38.53 -7.40 2.05
C ALA A 333 -38.42 -8.30 3.30
N TRP A 334 -37.65 -7.88 4.31
CA TRP A 334 -37.22 -8.76 5.40
C TRP A 334 -38.36 -9.39 6.20
N PRO A 335 -39.43 -8.67 6.61
CA PRO A 335 -40.49 -9.26 7.41
C PRO A 335 -41.21 -10.42 6.71
N LEU A 336 -41.52 -10.29 5.42
CA LEU A 336 -42.13 -11.37 4.63
C LEU A 336 -41.16 -12.54 4.41
N ALA A 337 -39.86 -12.26 4.22
CA ALA A 337 -38.85 -13.30 4.09
C ALA A 337 -38.72 -14.14 5.37
N VAL A 338 -38.75 -13.49 6.55
CA VAL A 338 -38.73 -14.19 7.84
C VAL A 338 -40.04 -14.95 8.08
N ALA A 339 -41.18 -14.42 7.64
CA ALA A 339 -42.47 -15.11 7.73
C ALA A 339 -42.45 -16.45 6.99
N GLU A 340 -41.99 -16.43 5.75
CA GLU A 340 -41.79 -17.65 4.95
C GLU A 340 -40.70 -18.56 5.54
N CYS A 341 -39.66 -17.99 6.17
CA CYS A 341 -38.61 -18.76 6.84
C CYS A 341 -39.13 -19.52 8.06
N CYS A 342 -39.96 -18.87 8.90
CA CYS A 342 -40.55 -19.45 10.10
C CYS A 342 -41.62 -20.50 9.80
N ASN A 343 -42.34 -20.33 8.69
CA ASN A 343 -43.35 -21.29 8.23
C ASN A 343 -43.18 -21.53 6.71
N PRO A 344 -42.28 -22.44 6.29
CA PRO A 344 -42.07 -22.73 4.88
C PRO A 344 -43.36 -23.16 4.18
N GLY A 345 -43.67 -22.53 3.05
CA GLY A 345 -44.91 -22.71 2.31
C GLY A 345 -46.04 -21.75 2.72
N LEU A 346 -45.81 -20.82 3.66
CA LEU A 346 -46.78 -19.80 4.08
C LEU A 346 -47.23 -18.92 2.90
N LEU A 347 -46.28 -18.50 2.08
CA LEU A 347 -46.53 -17.71 0.88
C LEU A 347 -46.93 -18.61 -0.32
N GLY A 348 -47.04 -19.92 -0.12
CA GLY A 348 -47.46 -20.90 -1.11
C GLY A 348 -46.31 -21.78 -1.65
N ASP A 349 -46.66 -22.94 -2.18
CA ASP A 349 -45.73 -23.89 -2.78
C ASP A 349 -45.42 -23.50 -4.24
N LEU A 350 -44.29 -22.84 -4.43
CA LEU A 350 -43.75 -22.55 -5.76
C LEU A 350 -42.41 -23.22 -5.97
N VAL A 351 -42.45 -24.55 -6.03
CA VAL A 351 -41.35 -25.34 -6.60
C VAL A 351 -41.15 -24.88 -8.06
N GLY A 352 -40.18 -23.99 -8.29
CA GLY A 352 -39.80 -23.51 -9.63
C GLY A 352 -39.74 -22.00 -9.85
N ASN A 353 -40.26 -21.14 -8.95
CA ASN A 353 -40.29 -19.68 -9.18
C ASN A 353 -39.12 -18.90 -8.54
N GLY A 354 -38.12 -19.59 -7.98
CA GLY A 354 -36.97 -18.93 -7.34
C GLY A 354 -37.28 -18.25 -5.99
N LEU A 355 -38.45 -18.47 -5.39
CA LEU A 355 -38.86 -17.89 -4.11
C LEU A 355 -37.86 -18.18 -2.98
N SER A 356 -37.32 -19.41 -2.90
CA SER A 356 -36.30 -19.76 -1.90
C SER A 356 -35.07 -18.86 -2.01
N GLN A 357 -34.61 -18.58 -3.24
CA GLN A 357 -33.46 -17.72 -3.48
C GLN A 357 -33.76 -16.27 -3.08
N VAL A 358 -34.98 -15.78 -3.36
CA VAL A 358 -35.43 -14.43 -2.95
C VAL A 358 -35.48 -14.30 -1.42
N VAL A 359 -36.04 -15.29 -0.73
CA VAL A 359 -36.11 -15.33 0.74
C VAL A 359 -34.70 -15.36 1.33
N GLU A 360 -33.86 -16.29 0.88
CA GLU A 360 -32.47 -16.42 1.35
C GLU A 360 -31.68 -15.12 1.12
N ARG A 361 -31.89 -14.45 -0.03
CA ARG A 361 -31.24 -13.18 -0.33
C ARG A 361 -31.71 -12.07 0.60
N ALA A 362 -33.02 -11.91 0.79
CA ALA A 362 -33.58 -10.92 1.69
C ALA A 362 -33.13 -11.10 3.15
N LEU A 363 -32.96 -12.35 3.60
CA LEU A 363 -32.44 -12.68 4.93
C LEU A 363 -30.94 -12.38 5.09
N VAL A 364 -30.15 -12.44 4.02
CA VAL A 364 -28.72 -12.09 4.02
C VAL A 364 -28.53 -10.57 3.91
N ASP A 365 -29.30 -9.90 3.05
CA ASP A 365 -29.23 -8.46 2.78
C ASP A 365 -29.60 -7.64 4.02
N CYS A 366 -30.40 -8.19 4.94
CA CYS A 366 -30.80 -7.54 6.18
C CYS A 366 -30.63 -8.50 7.36
N TYR A 367 -29.66 -8.20 8.23
CA TYR A 367 -29.40 -8.96 9.45
C TYR A 367 -29.39 -7.99 10.66
N PRO A 368 -30.57 -7.67 11.24
CA PRO A 368 -30.67 -6.67 12.28
C PRO A 368 -29.98 -7.14 13.59
N PRO A 369 -29.34 -6.23 14.35
CA PRO A 369 -28.61 -6.58 15.57
C PRO A 369 -29.51 -7.20 16.66
N GLU A 370 -30.80 -6.89 16.65
CA GLU A 370 -31.81 -7.43 17.57
C GLU A 370 -31.93 -8.97 17.47
N LEU A 371 -31.50 -9.58 16.36
CA LEU A 371 -31.43 -11.04 16.22
C LEU A 371 -30.48 -11.69 17.24
N ALA A 372 -29.47 -10.96 17.73
CA ALA A 372 -28.59 -11.47 18.79
C ALA A 372 -29.36 -11.76 20.09
N GLU A 373 -30.45 -11.05 20.34
CA GLU A 373 -31.33 -11.23 21.51
C GLU A 373 -32.52 -12.16 21.23
N GLN A 374 -32.65 -12.66 19.99
CA GLN A 374 -33.75 -13.54 19.57
C GLN A 374 -33.22 -14.89 19.05
N PRO A 375 -32.91 -15.85 19.95
CA PRO A 375 -32.31 -17.13 19.58
C PRO A 375 -33.14 -17.94 18.59
N TYR A 376 -34.48 -17.91 18.72
CA TYR A 376 -35.38 -18.62 17.81
C TYR A 376 -35.26 -18.10 16.37
N LEU A 377 -35.41 -16.79 16.15
CA LEU A 377 -35.32 -16.19 14.82
C LEU A 377 -33.91 -16.36 14.24
N SER A 378 -32.88 -16.12 15.06
CA SER A 378 -31.49 -16.31 14.66
C SER A 378 -31.24 -17.74 14.17
N GLN A 379 -31.71 -18.76 14.91
CA GLN A 379 -31.54 -20.16 14.53
C GLN A 379 -32.31 -20.52 13.27
N VAL A 380 -33.59 -20.15 13.16
CA VAL A 380 -34.41 -20.47 11.97
C VAL A 380 -33.85 -19.81 10.71
N ILE A 381 -33.43 -18.54 10.79
CA ILE A 381 -32.78 -17.82 9.69
C ILE A 381 -31.45 -18.51 9.30
N SER A 382 -30.65 -18.89 10.29
CA SER A 382 -29.39 -19.61 10.06
C SER A 382 -29.62 -20.93 9.35
N ASP A 383 -30.55 -21.75 9.85
CA ASP A 383 -30.86 -23.07 9.30
C ASP A 383 -31.37 -22.95 7.86
N ARG A 384 -32.19 -21.93 7.56
CA ARG A 384 -32.67 -21.67 6.21
C ARG A 384 -31.56 -21.24 5.26
N VAL A 385 -30.74 -20.26 5.65
CA VAL A 385 -29.70 -19.68 4.80
C VAL A 385 -28.55 -20.69 4.58
N LEU A 386 -28.10 -21.36 5.64
CA LEU A 386 -27.00 -22.33 5.60
C LEU A 386 -27.42 -23.71 5.08
N GLY A 387 -28.71 -24.04 5.20
CA GLY A 387 -29.32 -25.27 4.66
C GLY A 387 -29.62 -25.22 3.16
N SER A 388 -29.30 -24.10 2.48
CA SER A 388 -29.49 -23.95 1.05
C SER A 388 -28.83 -25.09 0.26
N SER A 389 -29.54 -25.61 -0.75
CA SER A 389 -29.06 -26.71 -1.59
C SER A 389 -28.09 -26.25 -2.69
N THR A 390 -27.86 -24.93 -2.82
CA THR A 390 -26.99 -24.38 -3.86
C THR A 390 -25.55 -24.87 -3.72
N ARG A 391 -24.99 -25.31 -4.84
CA ARG A 391 -23.62 -25.80 -4.96
C ARG A 391 -22.72 -24.80 -5.69
N GLU A 392 -23.27 -23.69 -6.14
CA GLU A 392 -22.54 -22.70 -6.93
C GLU A 392 -21.77 -21.75 -6.00
N PRO A 393 -20.43 -21.71 -6.06
CA PRO A 393 -19.64 -20.85 -5.18
C PRO A 393 -19.87 -19.35 -5.44
N ALA A 394 -20.24 -18.99 -6.68
CA ALA A 394 -20.57 -17.61 -7.06
C ALA A 394 -21.79 -17.08 -6.30
N GLU A 395 -22.80 -17.92 -6.05
CA GLU A 395 -23.98 -17.52 -5.28
C GLU A 395 -23.64 -17.28 -3.81
N TRP A 396 -22.85 -18.18 -3.20
CA TRP A 396 -22.37 -17.99 -1.83
C TRP A 396 -21.47 -16.75 -1.70
N TRP A 397 -20.62 -16.50 -2.69
CA TRP A 397 -19.82 -15.28 -2.75
C TRP A 397 -20.69 -14.02 -2.80
N SER A 398 -21.71 -14.01 -3.66
CA SER A 398 -22.65 -12.89 -3.76
C SER A 398 -23.38 -12.64 -2.44
N ARG A 399 -23.71 -13.69 -1.67
CA ARG A 399 -24.27 -13.55 -0.31
C ARG A 399 -23.28 -12.88 0.65
N LEU A 400 -22.01 -13.28 0.62
CA LEU A 400 -20.97 -12.66 1.46
C LEU A 400 -20.80 -11.17 1.14
N GLU A 401 -20.87 -10.78 -0.13
CA GLU A 401 -20.79 -9.38 -0.56
C GLU A 401 -22.00 -8.54 -0.16
N ALA A 402 -23.15 -9.19 0.04
CA ALA A 402 -24.40 -8.52 0.40
C ALA A 402 -24.57 -8.26 1.90
N LEU A 403 -23.71 -8.88 2.73
CA LEU A 403 -23.79 -8.74 4.17
C LEU A 403 -23.61 -7.27 4.60
N PRO A 404 -24.50 -6.75 5.48
CA PRO A 404 -24.34 -5.42 6.03
C PRO A 404 -23.03 -5.27 6.83
N VAL A 405 -22.42 -4.08 6.81
CA VAL A 405 -21.11 -3.83 7.46
C VAL A 405 -21.10 -4.16 8.96
N TYR A 406 -22.25 -4.08 9.63
CA TYR A 406 -22.41 -4.29 11.07
C TYR A 406 -22.71 -5.74 11.48
N SER A 407 -22.85 -6.69 10.54
CA SER A 407 -23.15 -8.11 10.86
C SER A 407 -21.91 -8.93 11.25
N GLN A 408 -20.74 -8.30 11.42
CA GLN A 408 -19.48 -8.98 11.70
C GLN A 408 -19.49 -9.69 13.07
N GLY A 409 -18.97 -10.91 13.11
CA GLY A 409 -18.76 -11.68 14.35
C GLY A 409 -19.91 -12.61 14.75
N ASN A 410 -20.96 -12.74 13.95
CA ASN A 410 -22.06 -13.68 14.21
C ASN A 410 -21.75 -15.09 13.67
N ALA A 411 -22.18 -16.14 14.39
CA ALA A 411 -22.07 -17.55 13.99
C ALA A 411 -22.67 -17.82 12.59
N VAL A 412 -23.72 -17.11 12.18
CA VAL A 412 -24.32 -17.23 10.84
C VAL A 412 -23.33 -16.83 9.75
N VAL A 413 -22.59 -15.74 9.98
CA VAL A 413 -21.58 -15.23 9.05
C VAL A 413 -20.41 -16.20 8.96
N ALA A 414 -20.00 -16.80 10.08
CA ALA A 414 -19.00 -17.86 10.06
C ALA A 414 -19.47 -19.08 9.26
N GLY A 415 -20.73 -19.51 9.42
CA GLY A 415 -21.33 -20.59 8.63
C GLY A 415 -21.44 -20.24 7.13
N LEU A 416 -21.73 -18.99 6.78
CA LEU A 416 -21.78 -18.52 5.40
C LEU A 416 -20.40 -18.60 4.73
N VAL A 417 -19.34 -18.17 5.43
CA VAL A 417 -17.96 -18.31 4.95
C VAL A 417 -17.61 -19.78 4.78
N GLU A 418 -17.97 -20.64 5.74
CA GLU A 418 -17.72 -22.07 5.63
C GLU A 418 -18.42 -22.68 4.41
N LYS A 419 -19.71 -22.40 4.19
CA LYS A 419 -20.46 -22.88 3.01
C LYS A 419 -19.88 -22.38 1.70
N TYR A 420 -19.47 -21.13 1.66
CA TYR A 420 -18.72 -20.57 0.52
C TYR A 420 -17.44 -21.37 0.25
N LEU A 421 -16.61 -21.60 1.27
CA LEU A 421 -15.34 -22.30 1.09
C LEU A 421 -15.54 -23.79 0.76
N GLU A 422 -16.56 -24.45 1.31
CA GLU A 422 -16.94 -25.84 0.99
C GLU A 422 -17.31 -26.01 -0.48
N THR A 423 -18.08 -25.07 -1.04
CA THR A 423 -18.49 -25.08 -2.45
C THR A 423 -17.35 -24.65 -3.36
N ALA A 424 -16.60 -23.61 -2.98
CA ALA A 424 -15.41 -23.18 -3.70
C ALA A 424 -14.36 -24.29 -3.79
N ALA A 425 -14.15 -25.05 -2.70
CA ALA A 425 -13.20 -26.16 -2.67
C ALA A 425 -13.48 -27.26 -3.71
N ARG A 426 -14.69 -27.33 -4.26
CA ARG A 426 -15.12 -28.33 -5.25
C ARG A 426 -15.18 -27.79 -6.68
N SER A 427 -14.84 -26.52 -6.91
CA SER A 427 -14.91 -25.89 -8.23
C SER A 427 -13.53 -25.38 -8.67
N ARG A 428 -12.91 -26.12 -9.58
CA ARG A 428 -11.60 -25.75 -10.16
C ARG A 428 -11.65 -24.38 -10.83
N ASP A 429 -12.66 -24.15 -11.67
CA ASP A 429 -12.79 -22.90 -12.43
C ASP A 429 -12.95 -21.70 -11.49
N TRP A 430 -13.70 -21.86 -10.39
CA TRP A 430 -13.84 -20.81 -9.39
C TRP A 430 -12.52 -20.57 -8.64
N LEU A 431 -11.80 -21.60 -8.23
CA LEU A 431 -10.53 -21.45 -7.50
C LEU A 431 -9.43 -20.78 -8.32
N LEU A 432 -9.49 -20.88 -9.65
CA LEU A 432 -8.49 -20.34 -10.57
C LEU A 432 -8.97 -19.09 -11.33
N ASP A 433 -10.15 -18.56 -11.00
CA ASP A 433 -10.70 -17.36 -11.63
C ASP A 433 -9.87 -16.11 -11.27
N THR A 434 -9.11 -15.61 -12.25
CA THR A 434 -8.31 -14.40 -12.13
C THR A 434 -9.14 -13.12 -12.22
N GLY A 435 -10.36 -13.17 -12.75
CA GLY A 435 -11.26 -12.03 -12.91
C GLY A 435 -12.03 -11.66 -11.65
N ARG A 436 -12.14 -12.58 -10.68
CA ARG A 436 -12.83 -12.30 -9.40
C ARG A 436 -12.13 -11.20 -8.61
N GLU A 437 -12.89 -10.23 -8.13
CA GLU A 437 -12.37 -9.19 -7.22
C GLU A 437 -13.17 -9.14 -5.92
N ALA A 438 -12.49 -9.30 -4.79
CA ALA A 438 -13.13 -9.20 -3.49
C ALA A 438 -13.30 -7.75 -3.06
N THR A 439 -14.51 -7.39 -2.62
CA THR A 439 -14.76 -6.11 -1.97
C THR A 439 -13.94 -5.98 -0.67
N ALA A 440 -13.74 -4.75 -0.20
CA ALA A 440 -13.01 -4.51 1.06
C ALA A 440 -13.71 -5.16 2.27
N ALA A 441 -15.04 -5.26 2.25
CA ALA A 441 -15.83 -5.91 3.30
C ALA A 441 -15.58 -7.42 3.32
N THR A 442 -15.68 -8.08 2.15
CA THR A 442 -15.44 -9.52 2.00
C THR A 442 -14.02 -9.89 2.43
N ARG A 443 -13.00 -9.10 2.05
CA ARG A 443 -11.62 -9.34 2.47
C ARG A 443 -11.45 -9.28 3.99
N ARG A 444 -12.08 -8.30 4.66
CA ARG A 444 -12.04 -8.18 6.12
C ARG A 444 -12.73 -9.38 6.78
N LEU A 445 -13.86 -9.80 6.25
CA LEU A 445 -14.63 -10.93 6.72
C LEU A 445 -13.81 -12.23 6.68
N LEU A 446 -13.30 -12.58 5.50
CA LEU A 446 -12.51 -13.79 5.29
C LEU A 446 -11.23 -13.77 6.11
N ARG A 447 -10.58 -12.60 6.24
CA ARG A 447 -9.39 -12.44 7.08
C ARG A 447 -9.67 -12.66 8.56
N ALA A 448 -10.76 -12.09 9.07
CA ALA A 448 -11.14 -12.25 10.47
C ALA A 448 -11.51 -13.71 10.77
N TRP A 449 -12.34 -14.32 9.91
CA TRP A 449 -12.74 -15.72 10.06
C TRP A 449 -11.52 -16.66 10.02
N SER A 450 -10.63 -16.52 9.03
CA SER A 450 -9.46 -17.40 8.89
C SER A 450 -8.37 -17.20 9.96
N ALA A 451 -8.39 -16.08 10.69
CA ALA A 451 -7.47 -15.83 11.79
C ALA A 451 -7.88 -16.51 13.10
N GLU A 452 -9.15 -16.94 13.24
CA GLU A 452 -9.62 -17.65 14.43
C GLU A 452 -9.06 -19.08 14.49
N PRO A 453 -8.53 -19.57 15.63
CA PRO A 453 -7.87 -20.87 15.70
C PRO A 453 -8.73 -22.08 15.28
N THR A 454 -10.02 -22.07 15.64
CA THR A 454 -10.98 -23.12 15.27
C THR A 454 -11.22 -23.14 13.76
N GLN A 455 -11.40 -21.97 13.16
CA GLN A 455 -11.64 -21.82 11.74
C GLN A 455 -10.38 -22.04 10.91
N ALA A 456 -9.19 -21.71 11.43
CA ALA A 456 -7.92 -22.03 10.80
C ALA A 456 -7.72 -23.55 10.66
N ALA A 457 -8.19 -24.35 11.65
CA ALA A 457 -8.19 -25.80 11.55
C ALA A 457 -9.13 -26.30 10.46
N ARG A 458 -10.34 -25.73 10.35
CA ARG A 458 -11.30 -26.05 9.30
C ARG A 458 -10.79 -25.65 7.91
N LEU A 459 -10.19 -24.47 7.78
CA LEU A 459 -9.56 -23.98 6.56
C LEU A 459 -8.46 -24.93 6.09
N ARG A 460 -7.67 -25.54 6.99
CA ARG A 460 -6.66 -26.54 6.64
C ARG A 460 -7.27 -27.75 5.92
N GLU A 461 -8.39 -28.27 6.42
CA GLU A 461 -9.09 -29.40 5.78
C GLU A 461 -9.62 -29.01 4.39
N LEU A 462 -10.17 -27.80 4.27
CA LEU A 462 -10.68 -27.25 3.02
C LEU A 462 -9.57 -27.00 2.01
N LEU A 463 -8.40 -26.48 2.43
CA LEU A 463 -7.22 -26.31 1.58
C LEU A 463 -6.75 -27.65 1.00
N GLY A 464 -6.78 -28.73 1.79
CA GLY A 464 -6.49 -30.07 1.29
C GLY A 464 -7.48 -30.54 0.21
N THR A 465 -8.75 -30.11 0.30
CA THR A 465 -9.76 -30.38 -0.73
C THR A 465 -9.54 -29.51 -1.96
N MET A 466 -9.31 -28.21 -1.78
CA MET A 466 -8.98 -27.27 -2.85
C MET A 466 -7.78 -27.75 -3.67
N LEU A 467 -6.71 -28.19 -3.01
CA LEU A 467 -5.54 -28.74 -3.67
C LEU A 467 -5.88 -29.97 -4.51
N ARG A 468 -6.60 -30.95 -3.95
CA ARG A 468 -7.04 -32.13 -4.74
C ARG A 468 -7.86 -31.75 -5.97
N THR A 469 -8.73 -30.75 -5.85
CA THR A 469 -9.58 -30.26 -6.96
C THR A 469 -8.76 -29.56 -8.05
N VAL A 470 -7.79 -28.71 -7.69
CA VAL A 470 -6.96 -28.02 -8.69
C VAL A 470 -5.83 -28.91 -9.24
N GLU A 471 -5.49 -30.00 -8.57
CA GLU A 471 -4.45 -30.96 -8.98
C GLU A 471 -5.03 -32.29 -9.49
N GLU A 472 -6.27 -32.32 -9.99
CA GLU A 472 -6.87 -33.53 -10.59
C GLU A 472 -6.00 -34.17 -11.68
N GLN A 473 -5.17 -33.37 -12.37
CA GLN A 473 -4.27 -33.81 -13.43
C GLN A 473 -2.84 -34.13 -12.93
N GLY A 474 -2.60 -34.03 -11.62
CA GLY A 474 -1.31 -34.23 -10.97
C GLY A 474 -0.76 -32.98 -10.27
N PRO A 475 0.30 -33.11 -9.45
CA PRO A 475 0.90 -31.99 -8.72
C PRO A 475 1.51 -30.96 -9.67
N ASP A 476 1.15 -29.68 -9.51
CA ASP A 476 1.64 -28.58 -10.35
C ASP A 476 1.95 -27.33 -9.51
N PRO A 477 3.23 -26.93 -9.36
CA PRO A 477 3.63 -25.73 -8.62
C PRO A 477 3.00 -24.43 -9.13
N LEU A 478 2.71 -24.32 -10.43
CA LEU A 478 2.08 -23.13 -11.03
C LEU A 478 0.63 -23.01 -10.56
N VAL A 479 -0.10 -24.12 -10.57
CA VAL A 479 -1.50 -24.17 -10.13
C VAL A 479 -1.60 -23.94 -8.62
N ARG A 480 -0.70 -24.51 -7.80
CA ARG A 480 -0.62 -24.22 -6.35
C ARG A 480 -0.38 -22.74 -6.08
N LEU A 481 0.50 -22.11 -6.85
CA LEU A 481 0.79 -20.67 -6.75
C LEU A 481 -0.43 -19.82 -7.12
N GLN A 482 -1.12 -20.14 -8.22
CA GLN A 482 -2.34 -19.43 -8.64
C GLN A 482 -3.45 -19.54 -7.60
N LEU A 483 -3.68 -20.75 -7.07
CA LEU A 483 -4.61 -20.99 -5.97
C LEU A 483 -4.25 -20.12 -4.75
N ALA A 484 -2.99 -20.18 -4.29
CA ALA A 484 -2.56 -19.43 -3.12
C ALA A 484 -2.69 -17.91 -3.30
N ASP A 485 -2.29 -17.39 -4.47
CA ASP A 485 -2.45 -15.97 -4.81
C ASP A 485 -3.93 -15.54 -4.80
N ARG A 486 -4.81 -16.38 -5.35
CA ARG A 486 -6.26 -16.15 -5.36
C ARG A 486 -6.84 -16.07 -3.94
N LEU A 487 -6.53 -17.04 -3.09
CA LEU A 487 -7.03 -17.10 -1.71
C LEU A 487 -6.55 -15.89 -0.88
N LEU A 488 -5.29 -15.50 -1.05
CA LEU A 488 -4.72 -14.32 -0.38
C LEU A 488 -5.35 -13.01 -0.87
N ARG A 489 -5.64 -12.89 -2.17
CA ARG A 489 -6.35 -11.73 -2.74
C ARG A 489 -7.81 -11.65 -2.29
N ASP A 490 -8.46 -12.79 -2.12
CA ASP A 490 -9.80 -12.88 -1.54
C ASP A 490 -9.79 -12.44 -0.06
N GLY A 491 -8.64 -12.48 0.60
CA GLY A 491 -8.42 -11.97 1.95
C GLY A 491 -8.19 -13.05 3.00
N LEU A 492 -8.07 -14.33 2.62
CA LEU A 492 -7.82 -15.42 3.55
C LEU A 492 -6.41 -15.34 4.14
N HIS A 493 -6.31 -15.62 5.43
CA HIS A 493 -5.05 -15.84 6.12
C HIS A 493 -4.69 -17.34 6.06
N LEU A 494 -3.64 -17.67 5.32
CA LEU A 494 -3.21 -19.07 5.18
C LEU A 494 -2.56 -19.57 6.48
N PRO A 495 -2.92 -20.77 6.99
CA PRO A 495 -2.27 -21.36 8.15
C PRO A 495 -0.76 -21.53 7.90
N ALA A 496 0.07 -21.09 8.86
CA ALA A 496 1.53 -21.08 8.71
C ALA A 496 2.13 -22.47 8.43
N ASP A 497 1.53 -23.53 8.98
CA ASP A 497 1.93 -24.91 8.77
C ASP A 497 1.56 -25.47 7.38
N TYR A 498 0.65 -24.81 6.65
CA TYR A 498 0.25 -25.18 5.30
C TYR A 498 1.02 -24.43 4.20
N VAL A 499 1.68 -23.32 4.54
CA VAL A 499 2.53 -22.55 3.63
C VAL A 499 3.60 -23.43 2.95
N PRO A 500 4.30 -24.36 3.65
CA PRO A 500 5.26 -25.26 3.01
C PRO A 500 4.62 -26.17 1.95
N GLU A 501 3.42 -26.69 2.19
CA GLU A 501 2.72 -27.57 1.24
C GLU A 501 2.41 -26.84 -0.07
N LEU A 502 2.04 -25.55 0.00
CA LEU A 502 1.74 -24.74 -1.18
C LEU A 502 2.99 -24.29 -1.93
N PHE A 503 4.04 -23.90 -1.21
CA PHE A 503 5.16 -23.15 -1.79
C PHE A 503 6.49 -23.90 -1.86
N ASN A 504 6.71 -25.04 -1.19
CA ASN A 504 8.01 -25.72 -1.20
C ASN A 504 8.46 -26.09 -2.62
N GLY A 505 7.59 -26.70 -3.42
CA GLY A 505 7.92 -27.07 -4.80
C GLY A 505 8.35 -25.86 -5.65
N LEU A 506 7.61 -24.76 -5.52
CA LEU A 506 7.93 -23.49 -6.17
C LEU A 506 9.26 -22.91 -5.67
N CYS A 507 9.47 -22.83 -4.36
CA CYS A 507 10.68 -22.24 -3.77
C CYS A 507 11.92 -23.07 -4.11
N THR A 508 11.82 -24.39 -4.13
CA THR A 508 12.90 -25.28 -4.61
C THR A 508 13.23 -25.01 -6.07
N MET A 509 12.22 -24.79 -6.93
CA MET A 509 12.43 -24.42 -8.34
C MET A 509 13.04 -23.02 -8.49
N LEU A 510 12.68 -22.05 -7.64
CA LEU A 510 13.28 -20.71 -7.65
C LEU A 510 14.76 -20.75 -7.23
N LEU A 511 15.11 -21.59 -6.26
CA LEU A 511 16.49 -21.78 -5.81
C LEU A 511 17.33 -22.63 -6.79
N ASN A 512 16.68 -23.51 -7.55
CA ASN A 512 17.31 -24.39 -8.55
C ASN A 512 16.58 -24.27 -9.90
N PRO A 513 16.76 -23.14 -10.61
CA PRO A 513 15.99 -22.83 -11.81
C PRO A 513 16.27 -23.80 -12.95
N GLN A 514 15.25 -24.56 -13.38
CA GLN A 514 15.31 -25.44 -14.56
C GLN A 514 13.97 -25.46 -15.30
N GLY A 515 14.01 -25.54 -16.64
CA GLY A 515 12.84 -25.82 -17.48
C GLY A 515 11.95 -24.62 -17.84
N ARG A 516 10.90 -24.87 -18.64
CA ARG A 516 9.94 -23.85 -19.13
C ARG A 516 8.97 -23.36 -18.05
N ASP A 517 8.75 -24.15 -17.00
CA ASP A 517 7.78 -23.85 -15.94
C ASP A 517 8.18 -22.60 -15.15
N LEU A 518 9.49 -22.35 -15.02
CA LEU A 518 10.01 -21.15 -14.39
C LEU A 518 9.65 -19.87 -15.16
N GLU A 519 9.75 -19.88 -16.50
CA GLU A 519 9.40 -18.69 -17.30
C GLU A 519 7.93 -18.30 -17.13
N GLN A 520 7.05 -19.31 -17.09
CA GLN A 520 5.63 -19.11 -16.83
C GLN A 520 5.39 -18.52 -15.44
N VAL A 521 6.02 -19.07 -14.40
CA VAL A 521 5.94 -18.54 -13.03
C VAL A 521 6.40 -17.09 -12.97
N LEU A 522 7.55 -16.77 -13.56
CA LEU A 522 8.11 -15.41 -13.52
C LEU A 522 7.25 -14.39 -14.27
N SER A 523 6.41 -14.84 -15.21
CA SER A 523 5.45 -14.00 -15.93
C SER A 523 4.20 -13.64 -15.12
N LEU A 524 3.91 -14.34 -14.02
CA LEU A 524 2.67 -14.14 -13.27
C LEU A 524 2.63 -12.82 -12.49
N PRO A 525 1.51 -12.06 -12.57
CA PRO A 525 1.32 -10.83 -11.81
C PRO A 525 0.84 -11.15 -10.38
N LEU A 526 1.75 -11.60 -9.51
CA LEU A 526 1.40 -11.92 -8.11
C LEU A 526 1.11 -10.69 -7.25
N GLY A 527 0.21 -10.88 -6.27
CA GLY A 527 -0.07 -9.89 -5.22
C GLY A 527 1.08 -9.74 -4.23
N SER A 528 1.13 -8.60 -3.52
CA SER A 528 2.20 -8.31 -2.56
C SER A 528 2.23 -9.30 -1.38
N SER A 529 1.06 -9.72 -0.87
CA SER A 529 0.96 -10.71 0.20
C SER A 529 1.53 -12.08 -0.19
N THR A 530 1.27 -12.51 -1.42
CA THR A 530 1.80 -13.76 -1.97
C THR A 530 3.31 -13.69 -2.13
N ARG A 531 3.83 -12.60 -2.70
CA ARG A 531 5.28 -12.38 -2.82
C ARG A 531 5.96 -12.36 -1.46
N TRP A 532 5.34 -11.73 -0.46
CA TRP A 532 5.86 -11.69 0.89
C TRP A 532 5.97 -13.10 1.50
N LEU A 533 4.93 -13.94 1.37
CA LEU A 533 4.99 -15.33 1.85
C LEU A 533 6.04 -16.18 1.13
N ILE A 534 6.17 -16.03 -0.19
CA ILE A 534 7.23 -16.70 -0.95
C ILE A 534 8.60 -16.22 -0.49
N ALA A 535 8.79 -14.91 -0.27
CA ALA A 535 10.05 -14.35 0.22
C ALA A 535 10.42 -14.88 1.61
N GLN A 536 9.47 -14.97 2.53
CA GLN A 536 9.68 -15.58 3.84
C GLN A 536 10.08 -17.06 3.72
N ARG A 537 9.41 -17.81 2.83
CA ARG A 537 9.73 -19.23 2.66
C ARG A 537 11.10 -19.46 2.01
N VAL A 538 11.46 -18.65 1.01
CA VAL A 538 12.80 -18.67 0.39
C VAL A 538 13.86 -18.31 1.42
N GLU A 539 13.62 -17.29 2.26
CA GLU A 539 14.52 -16.91 3.35
C GLU A 539 14.74 -18.06 4.34
N GLU A 540 13.69 -18.77 4.73
CA GLU A 540 13.77 -19.94 5.60
C GLU A 540 14.61 -21.06 4.97
N MET A 541 14.36 -21.38 3.69
CA MET A 541 15.10 -22.43 2.98
C MET A 541 16.59 -22.08 2.82
N LEU A 542 16.92 -20.84 2.48
CA LEU A 542 18.31 -20.36 2.41
C LEU A 542 19.01 -20.44 3.77
N ARG A 543 18.31 -20.06 4.85
CA ARG A 543 18.81 -20.17 6.22
C ARG A 543 19.09 -21.63 6.61
N GLU A 544 18.16 -22.53 6.31
CA GLU A 544 18.31 -23.97 6.58
C GLU A 544 19.49 -24.57 5.81
N GLU A 545 19.62 -24.23 4.52
CA GLU A 545 20.75 -24.67 3.68
C GLU A 545 22.09 -24.18 4.22
N ALA A 546 22.18 -22.90 4.59
CA ALA A 546 23.39 -22.29 5.13
C ALA A 546 23.79 -22.87 6.49
N GLN A 547 22.82 -23.09 7.39
CA GLN A 547 23.04 -23.67 8.71
C GLN A 547 23.47 -25.14 8.63
N GLY A 548 22.88 -25.92 7.72
CA GLY A 548 23.25 -27.32 7.51
C GLY A 548 24.68 -27.50 7.03
N ARG A 549 25.16 -26.61 6.14
CA ARG A 549 26.52 -26.67 5.59
C ARG A 549 27.59 -25.99 6.44
N ARG A 550 27.19 -25.11 7.38
CA ARG A 550 28.08 -24.17 8.10
C ARG A 550 28.96 -23.31 7.17
N LEU A 551 28.57 -23.19 5.91
CA LEU A 551 29.25 -22.46 4.86
C LEU A 551 28.21 -21.88 3.90
N LEU A 552 28.25 -20.57 3.69
CA LEU A 552 27.45 -19.85 2.72
C LEU A 552 28.33 -19.48 1.52
N VAL A 553 27.89 -19.80 0.31
CA VAL A 553 28.58 -19.43 -0.94
C VAL A 553 27.77 -18.33 -1.61
N LEU A 554 28.39 -17.21 -2.00
CA LEU A 554 27.69 -16.06 -2.58
C LEU A 554 28.32 -15.60 -3.92
N PRO A 555 27.51 -15.33 -4.96
CA PRO A 555 26.12 -15.78 -5.09
C PRO A 555 26.08 -17.32 -5.19
N GLY A 556 25.16 -17.96 -4.46
CA GLY A 556 24.95 -19.40 -4.46
C GLY A 556 23.81 -19.83 -5.38
N HIS A 557 22.89 -18.91 -5.68
CA HIS A 557 21.70 -19.14 -6.49
C HIS A 557 21.57 -18.11 -7.62
N ALA A 558 20.73 -18.41 -8.61
CA ALA A 558 20.48 -17.48 -9.71
C ALA A 558 19.76 -16.22 -9.21
N GLY A 559 20.28 -15.05 -9.58
CA GLY A 559 19.74 -13.77 -9.12
C GLY A 559 18.35 -13.42 -9.67
N ALA A 560 18.04 -13.78 -10.92
CA ALA A 560 16.79 -13.35 -11.57
C ALA A 560 15.51 -13.89 -10.90
N PRO A 561 15.40 -15.20 -10.55
CA PRO A 561 14.29 -15.72 -9.77
C PRO A 561 14.14 -15.06 -8.39
N LEU A 562 15.25 -14.88 -7.67
CA LEU A 562 15.25 -14.24 -6.35
C LEU A 562 14.82 -12.77 -6.43
N ALA A 563 15.24 -12.06 -7.47
CA ALA A 563 14.87 -10.67 -7.73
C ALA A 563 13.38 -10.53 -8.06
N TRP A 564 12.79 -11.54 -8.71
CA TRP A 564 11.35 -11.58 -8.94
C TRP A 564 10.58 -11.76 -7.63
N VAL A 565 11.06 -12.59 -6.70
CA VAL A 565 10.46 -12.76 -5.36
C VAL A 565 10.48 -11.44 -4.58
N ALA A 566 11.63 -10.76 -4.56
CA ALA A 566 11.85 -9.52 -3.80
C ALA A 566 11.15 -8.28 -4.39
N ARG A 567 10.67 -8.36 -5.64
CA ARG A 567 10.15 -7.20 -6.38
C ARG A 567 8.98 -6.52 -5.65
N GLY A 568 9.16 -5.24 -5.33
CA GLY A 568 8.13 -4.40 -4.72
C GLY A 568 7.90 -4.65 -3.22
N LEU A 569 8.73 -5.49 -2.59
CA LEU A 569 8.71 -5.67 -1.15
C LEU A 569 9.53 -4.56 -0.46
N PRO A 570 9.05 -4.00 0.67
CA PRO A 570 9.78 -2.97 1.41
C PRO A 570 11.01 -3.53 2.12
N GLU A 571 10.91 -4.77 2.60
CA GLU A 571 11.96 -5.47 3.33
C GLU A 571 12.06 -6.93 2.87
N VAL A 572 13.28 -7.44 2.86
CA VAL A 572 13.63 -8.82 2.54
C VAL A 572 14.56 -9.36 3.63
N GLY A 573 14.49 -10.67 3.88
CA GLY A 573 15.29 -11.30 4.92
C GLY A 573 16.81 -11.24 4.64
N PRO A 574 17.65 -11.45 5.67
CA PRO A 574 19.10 -11.33 5.56
C PRO A 574 19.74 -12.28 4.53
N TYR A 575 19.31 -13.54 4.43
CA TYR A 575 19.93 -14.50 3.50
C TYR A 575 19.60 -14.19 2.05
N LEU A 576 18.33 -13.91 1.75
CA LEU A 576 17.88 -13.45 0.45
C LEU A 576 18.55 -12.12 0.05
N SER A 577 18.70 -11.20 1.00
CA SER A 577 19.40 -9.92 0.77
C SER A 577 20.87 -10.11 0.41
N MET A 578 21.56 -11.06 1.04
CA MET A 578 22.96 -11.38 0.71
C MET A 578 23.10 -11.91 -0.72
N GLU A 579 22.24 -12.85 -1.14
CA GLU A 579 22.20 -13.38 -2.51
C GLU A 579 21.92 -12.28 -3.53
N LEU A 580 20.93 -11.41 -3.26
CA LEU A 580 20.59 -10.30 -4.15
C LEU A 580 21.70 -9.25 -4.23
N CYS A 581 22.35 -8.89 -3.12
CA CYS A 581 23.48 -7.97 -3.14
C CYS A 581 24.64 -8.56 -3.96
N ALA A 582 24.97 -9.84 -3.76
CA ALA A 582 25.98 -10.54 -4.54
C ALA A 582 25.63 -10.55 -6.04
N ALA A 583 24.39 -10.88 -6.38
CA ALA A 583 23.92 -10.91 -7.77
C ALA A 583 23.96 -9.54 -8.46
N VAL A 584 23.61 -8.47 -7.74
CA VAL A 584 23.69 -7.08 -8.22
C VAL A 584 25.14 -6.65 -8.45
N LEU A 585 26.04 -6.99 -7.53
CA LEU A 585 27.47 -6.68 -7.66
C LEU A 585 28.13 -7.43 -8.82
N CYS A 586 27.74 -8.69 -9.07
CA CYS A 586 28.15 -9.44 -10.25
C CYS A 586 27.47 -8.98 -11.55
N GLY A 587 26.59 -7.97 -11.52
CA GLY A 587 25.89 -7.46 -12.71
C GLY A 587 24.84 -8.40 -13.31
N THR A 588 24.49 -9.50 -12.62
CA THR A 588 23.50 -10.48 -13.08
C THR A 588 22.05 -10.00 -12.92
N VAL A 589 21.84 -9.00 -12.05
CA VAL A 589 20.54 -8.40 -11.77
C VAL A 589 20.70 -6.88 -11.62
N GLY A 590 19.70 -6.11 -12.07
CA GLY A 590 19.69 -4.65 -11.89
C GLY A 590 19.45 -4.22 -10.44
N THR A 591 19.92 -3.01 -10.10
CA THR A 591 19.84 -2.42 -8.74
C THR A 591 18.41 -2.30 -8.18
N LYS A 592 17.39 -2.28 -9.04
CA LYS A 592 15.96 -2.26 -8.66
C LYS A 592 15.48 -3.52 -7.95
N ALA A 593 16.29 -4.58 -7.88
CA ALA A 593 15.97 -5.80 -7.14
C ALA A 593 16.05 -5.63 -5.61
N LEU A 594 16.71 -4.56 -5.14
CA LEU A 594 16.84 -4.21 -3.73
C LEU A 594 16.10 -2.89 -3.43
N PRO A 595 15.78 -2.62 -2.14
CA PRO A 595 15.18 -1.35 -1.74
C PRO A 595 16.02 -0.15 -2.19
N ALA A 596 15.35 0.92 -2.62
CA ALA A 596 16.00 2.13 -3.12
C ALA A 596 16.81 2.85 -2.02
N GLY A 597 17.90 3.50 -2.42
CA GLY A 597 18.73 4.32 -1.51
C GLY A 597 19.72 3.54 -0.63
N VAL A 598 19.80 2.22 -0.80
CA VAL A 598 20.74 1.37 -0.07
C VAL A 598 22.05 1.21 -0.84
N ASN A 599 23.19 1.41 -0.17
CA ASN A 599 24.49 0.98 -0.69
C ASN A 599 24.61 -0.54 -0.57
N HIS A 600 24.55 -1.25 -1.70
CA HIS A 600 24.54 -2.72 -1.76
C HIS A 600 25.82 -3.34 -1.19
N VAL A 601 26.97 -2.66 -1.32
CA VAL A 601 28.24 -3.11 -0.74
C VAL A 601 28.19 -3.04 0.78
N ASP A 602 27.74 -1.91 1.34
CA ASP A 602 27.60 -1.76 2.79
C ASP A 602 26.59 -2.74 3.39
N MET A 603 25.47 -2.98 2.70
CA MET A 603 24.47 -3.96 3.10
C MET A 603 25.07 -5.37 3.12
N LEU A 604 25.74 -5.80 2.05
CA LEU A 604 26.38 -7.11 1.99
C LEU A 604 27.41 -7.30 3.11
N VAL A 605 28.34 -6.34 3.27
CA VAL A 605 29.37 -6.38 4.32
C VAL A 605 28.73 -6.45 5.71
N GLY A 606 27.71 -5.62 5.96
CA GLY A 606 27.00 -5.61 7.23
C GLY A 606 26.27 -6.91 7.55
N LEU A 607 25.65 -7.54 6.54
CA LEU A 607 24.97 -8.83 6.69
C LEU A 607 25.96 -9.97 6.90
N VAL A 608 27.04 -10.03 6.11
CA VAL A 608 28.12 -11.02 6.27
C VAL A 608 28.77 -10.91 7.66
N ALA A 609 29.00 -9.71 8.16
CA ALA A 609 29.54 -9.50 9.51
C ALA A 609 28.62 -10.04 10.63
N ARG A 610 27.30 -10.04 10.42
CA ARG A 610 26.30 -10.50 11.41
C ARG A 610 25.89 -11.97 11.26
N CYS A 611 26.15 -12.60 10.10
CA CYS A 611 25.61 -13.93 9.80
C CYS A 611 26.18 -15.05 10.69
N GLY A 612 27.39 -14.88 11.26
CA GLY A 612 28.04 -15.86 12.12
C GLY A 612 28.49 -17.16 11.43
N LEU A 613 28.38 -17.24 10.11
CA LEU A 613 28.78 -18.38 9.29
C LEU A 613 30.13 -18.12 8.57
N GLN A 614 30.74 -19.18 8.05
CA GLN A 614 31.78 -19.02 7.03
C GLN A 614 31.13 -18.58 5.73
N VAL A 615 31.66 -17.53 5.11
CA VAL A 615 31.12 -16.98 3.85
C VAL A 615 32.20 -17.00 2.79
N ARG A 616 31.97 -17.74 1.72
CA ARG A 616 32.85 -17.81 0.55
C ARG A 616 32.22 -17.06 -0.60
N PHE A 617 32.89 -16.02 -1.08
CA PHE A 617 32.51 -15.34 -2.30
C PHE A 617 32.94 -16.15 -3.52
N SER A 618 32.17 -16.12 -4.61
CA SER A 618 32.61 -16.65 -5.90
C SER A 618 33.83 -15.87 -6.42
N GLU A 619 34.55 -16.42 -7.39
CA GLU A 619 35.70 -15.74 -7.99
C GLU A 619 35.28 -14.41 -8.63
N GLU A 620 34.16 -14.40 -9.36
CA GLU A 620 33.56 -13.21 -9.96
C GLU A 620 33.23 -12.15 -8.90
N LEU A 621 32.54 -12.54 -7.83
CA LEU A 621 32.18 -11.60 -6.77
C LEU A 621 33.42 -11.08 -6.03
N THR A 622 34.43 -11.93 -5.83
CA THR A 622 35.70 -11.52 -5.19
C THR A 622 36.43 -10.49 -6.05
N ALA A 623 36.44 -10.67 -7.37
CA ALA A 623 37.04 -9.73 -8.31
C ALA A 623 36.31 -8.38 -8.31
N GLU A 624 34.98 -8.38 -8.37
CA GLU A 624 34.16 -7.15 -8.33
C GLU A 624 34.32 -6.43 -6.98
N LEU A 625 34.22 -7.15 -5.86
CA LEU A 625 34.43 -6.60 -4.52
C LEU A 625 35.82 -6.00 -4.37
N GLY A 626 36.86 -6.61 -4.94
CA GLY A 626 38.22 -6.09 -4.93
C GLY A 626 38.38 -4.73 -5.64
N GLN A 627 37.45 -4.36 -6.52
CA GLN A 627 37.44 -3.07 -7.22
C GLN A 627 36.58 -2.01 -6.53
N VAL A 628 35.48 -2.41 -5.87
CA VAL A 628 34.48 -1.48 -5.33
C VAL A 628 34.56 -1.27 -3.82
N LEU A 629 35.19 -2.17 -3.08
CA LEU A 629 35.30 -2.07 -1.62
C LEU A 629 36.20 -0.90 -1.21
N THR A 630 35.72 -0.15 -0.22
CA THR A 630 36.52 0.86 0.48
C THR A 630 37.36 0.23 1.60
N PRO A 631 38.44 0.89 2.05
CA PRO A 631 39.26 0.40 3.17
C PRO A 631 38.45 0.13 4.44
N GLU A 632 37.47 1.00 4.73
CA GLU A 632 36.59 0.87 5.90
C GLU A 632 35.61 -0.32 5.78
N GLN A 633 35.17 -0.66 4.57
CA GLN A 633 34.33 -1.83 4.33
C GLN A 633 35.12 -3.13 4.49
N VAL A 634 36.35 -3.21 3.98
CA VAL A 634 37.24 -4.37 4.19
C VAL A 634 37.53 -4.59 5.67
N ARG A 635 37.75 -3.52 6.44
CA ARG A 635 38.00 -3.61 7.88
C ARG A 635 36.87 -4.33 8.62
N ARG A 636 35.63 -4.12 8.19
CA ARG A 636 34.42 -4.74 8.76
C ARG A 636 34.19 -6.19 8.34
N LEU A 637 34.92 -6.70 7.33
CA LEU A 637 34.80 -8.10 6.92
C LEU A 637 35.35 -9.04 8.01
N PRO A 638 34.57 -10.04 8.46
CA PRO A 638 34.99 -10.97 9.50
C PRO A 638 36.05 -11.95 8.98
N ALA A 639 36.86 -12.49 9.89
CA ALA A 639 37.86 -13.51 9.57
C ALA A 639 37.26 -14.83 9.05
N SER A 640 35.94 -15.02 9.17
CA SER A 640 35.21 -16.17 8.62
C SER A 640 35.09 -16.14 7.09
N VAL A 641 35.49 -15.04 6.43
CA VAL A 641 35.57 -14.93 4.97
C VAL A 641 36.95 -15.39 4.49
N PRO A 642 37.07 -16.55 3.79
CA PRO A 642 38.37 -17.07 3.36
C PRO A 642 39.14 -16.13 2.43
N SER A 643 38.44 -15.44 1.52
CA SER A 643 39.03 -14.49 0.57
C SER A 643 39.32 -13.12 1.18
N ARG A 644 39.17 -12.93 2.51
CA ARG A 644 39.43 -11.64 3.18
C ARG A 644 40.84 -11.12 2.92
N ALA A 645 41.84 -11.99 2.92
CA ALA A 645 43.22 -11.60 2.68
C ALA A 645 43.45 -11.09 1.25
N GLU A 646 42.79 -11.70 0.27
CA GLU A 646 42.85 -11.30 -1.14
C GLU A 646 42.17 -9.96 -1.37
N LEU A 647 40.95 -9.79 -0.82
CA LEU A 647 40.21 -8.53 -0.87
C LEU A 647 40.97 -7.40 -0.17
N LEU A 648 41.56 -7.68 0.99
CA LEU A 648 42.38 -6.72 1.72
C LEU A 648 43.59 -6.28 0.87
N GLY A 649 44.30 -7.24 0.26
CA GLY A 649 45.42 -6.93 -0.63
C GLY A 649 45.01 -6.05 -1.80
N ALA A 650 43.90 -6.37 -2.48
CA ALA A 650 43.40 -5.61 -3.62
C ALA A 650 43.02 -4.17 -3.26
N VAL A 651 42.30 -3.98 -2.14
CA VAL A 651 41.80 -2.66 -1.70
C VAL A 651 42.92 -1.77 -1.17
N VAL A 652 43.81 -2.33 -0.36
CA VAL A 652 44.96 -1.60 0.18
C VAL A 652 45.90 -1.17 -0.95
N LEU A 653 46.07 -2.00 -1.98
CA LEU A 653 46.85 -1.64 -3.17
C LEU A 653 46.17 -0.58 -4.03
N ALA A 654 44.84 -0.56 -4.09
CA ALA A 654 44.08 0.48 -4.81
C ALA A 654 44.14 1.84 -4.09
N HIS A 655 44.24 1.84 -2.76
CA HIS A 655 44.21 3.05 -1.92
C HIS A 655 45.44 3.16 -1.01
N PRO A 656 46.67 3.21 -1.54
CA PRO A 656 47.91 3.10 -0.75
C PRO A 656 48.23 4.33 0.12
N GLN A 657 47.53 5.44 -0.09
CA GLN A 657 47.69 6.68 0.69
C GLN A 657 46.59 6.86 1.74
N ASP A 658 45.56 6.01 1.74
CA ASP A 658 44.50 6.07 2.74
C ASP A 658 45.03 5.60 4.12
N PRO A 659 44.78 6.35 5.21
CA PRO A 659 45.25 5.96 6.53
C PRO A 659 44.76 4.59 7.00
N VAL A 660 43.51 4.23 6.69
CA VAL A 660 42.93 2.93 7.08
C VAL A 660 43.59 1.82 6.28
N SER A 661 43.82 2.02 4.98
CA SER A 661 44.60 1.08 4.15
C SER A 661 45.99 0.80 4.75
N LEU A 662 46.68 1.83 5.22
CA LEU A 662 48.02 1.69 5.82
C LEU A 662 47.99 0.97 7.17
N GLU A 663 46.99 1.24 7.99
CA GLU A 663 46.76 0.50 9.24
C GLU A 663 46.47 -0.97 8.99
N LEU A 664 45.58 -1.27 8.04
CA LEU A 664 45.24 -2.63 7.63
C LEU A 664 46.44 -3.38 7.05
N ALA A 665 47.21 -2.73 6.18
CA ALA A 665 48.45 -3.28 5.62
C ALA A 665 49.43 -3.65 6.73
N ARG A 666 49.67 -2.73 7.68
CA ARG A 666 50.60 -2.93 8.80
C ARG A 666 50.13 -4.05 9.72
N ALA A 667 48.85 -4.07 10.09
CA ALA A 667 48.28 -5.12 10.93
C ALA A 667 48.42 -6.50 10.25
N TYR A 668 48.05 -6.60 8.97
CA TYR A 668 48.19 -7.85 8.22
C TYR A 668 49.66 -8.30 8.10
N LEU A 669 50.58 -7.38 7.81
CA LEU A 669 52.00 -7.70 7.73
C LEU A 669 52.58 -8.13 9.10
N GLN A 670 52.13 -7.53 10.20
CA GLN A 670 52.48 -7.97 11.55
C GLN A 670 51.98 -9.38 11.85
N GLU A 671 50.75 -9.72 11.45
CA GLU A 671 50.20 -11.07 11.56
C GLU A 671 51.05 -12.09 10.77
N GLN A 672 51.56 -11.69 9.60
CA GLN A 672 52.48 -12.50 8.79
C GLN A 672 53.94 -12.47 9.29
N ARG A 673 54.21 -11.89 10.47
CA ARG A 673 55.55 -11.74 11.08
C ARG A 673 56.53 -10.91 10.24
N LEU A 674 56.03 -10.02 9.40
CA LEU A 674 56.78 -9.09 8.56
C LEU A 674 56.62 -7.66 9.07
N SER A 675 57.11 -7.39 10.28
CA SER A 675 57.07 -6.04 10.86
C SER A 675 57.90 -5.05 10.04
N GLU A 676 57.66 -3.75 10.22
CA GLU A 676 58.44 -2.70 9.57
C GLU A 676 59.95 -2.86 9.83
N GLN A 677 60.36 -3.26 11.03
CA GLN A 677 61.77 -3.52 11.35
C GLN A 677 62.35 -4.71 10.56
N VAL A 678 61.56 -5.75 10.32
CA VAL A 678 61.99 -6.91 9.50
C VAL A 678 62.15 -6.49 8.04
N LEU A 679 61.19 -5.73 7.51
CA LEU A 679 61.24 -5.22 6.13
C LEU A 679 62.41 -4.24 5.89
N LEU A 680 62.88 -3.56 6.94
CA LEU A 680 64.03 -2.65 6.90
C LEU A 680 65.40 -3.34 7.11
N SER A 681 65.44 -4.61 7.52
CA SER A 681 66.70 -5.29 7.90
C SER A 681 66.98 -6.59 7.14
N SER A 682 65.96 -7.20 6.54
CA SER A 682 66.06 -8.53 5.92
C SER A 682 65.41 -8.57 4.54
N VAL A 683 65.84 -9.50 3.68
CA VAL A 683 65.25 -9.72 2.35
C VAL A 683 63.97 -10.55 2.46
N LEU A 684 62.94 -10.16 1.71
CA LEU A 684 61.63 -10.80 1.71
C LEU A 684 61.70 -12.25 1.21
N PRO A 685 61.14 -13.23 1.94
CA PRO A 685 60.99 -14.59 1.43
C PRO A 685 59.93 -14.66 0.31
N ARG A 686 59.67 -15.86 -0.23
CA ARG A 686 58.49 -16.07 -1.08
C ARG A 686 57.23 -15.80 -0.26
N VAL A 687 56.35 -14.94 -0.78
CA VAL A 687 55.12 -14.51 -0.08
C VAL A 687 53.88 -14.64 -0.98
N PRO A 688 52.68 -14.80 -0.39
CA PRO A 688 51.42 -14.71 -1.13
C PRO A 688 51.18 -13.34 -1.76
N VAL A 689 50.29 -13.29 -2.76
CA VAL A 689 49.89 -12.07 -3.48
C VAL A 689 49.31 -11.00 -2.53
N SER A 690 48.52 -11.40 -1.53
CA SER A 690 47.96 -10.50 -0.51
C SER A 690 49.07 -9.81 0.29
N THR A 691 50.08 -10.56 0.74
CA THR A 691 51.23 -10.04 1.47
C THR A 691 52.07 -9.12 0.58
N ALA A 692 52.32 -9.49 -0.67
CA ALA A 692 53.02 -8.65 -1.63
C ALA A 692 52.28 -7.32 -1.87
N SER A 693 50.95 -7.36 -2.02
CA SER A 693 50.10 -6.17 -2.19
C SER A 693 50.20 -5.23 -0.99
N CYS A 694 50.16 -5.77 0.24
CA CYS A 694 50.34 -4.99 1.46
C CYS A 694 51.75 -4.39 1.60
N VAL A 695 52.80 -5.11 1.21
CA VAL A 695 54.18 -4.58 1.20
C VAL A 695 54.29 -3.41 0.24
N VAL A 696 53.74 -3.54 -0.97
CA VAL A 696 53.78 -2.50 -2.01
C VAL A 696 53.02 -1.26 -1.56
N ALA A 697 51.80 -1.42 -1.04
CA ALA A 697 50.99 -0.31 -0.56
C ALA A 697 51.64 0.42 0.63
N TRP A 698 52.14 -0.32 1.62
CA TRP A 698 52.90 0.27 2.73
C TRP A 698 54.14 1.02 2.21
N PHE A 699 54.86 0.43 1.25
CA PHE A 699 56.05 1.05 0.67
C PHE A 699 55.74 2.35 -0.06
N CYS A 700 54.58 2.49 -0.71
CA CYS A 700 54.15 3.76 -1.32
C CYS A 700 54.15 4.92 -0.30
N ALA A 701 53.79 4.65 0.97
CA ALA A 701 53.75 5.62 2.06
C ALA A 701 55.04 5.68 2.91
N ALA A 702 55.97 4.73 2.76
CA ALA A 702 57.18 4.68 3.57
C ALA A 702 58.11 5.91 3.33
N PRO A 703 58.58 6.62 4.37
CA PRO A 703 59.48 7.77 4.23
C PRO A 703 60.92 7.33 3.94
N VAL A 704 61.20 6.89 2.72
CA VAL A 704 62.51 6.30 2.32
C VAL A 704 63.70 7.21 2.67
N LEU A 705 63.56 8.53 2.54
CA LEU A 705 64.61 9.50 2.87
C LEU A 705 64.87 9.66 4.39
N ALA A 706 64.00 9.13 5.25
CA ALA A 706 64.20 9.17 6.71
C ALA A 706 65.01 7.97 7.23
N TYR A 707 65.19 6.92 6.42
CA TYR A 707 65.87 5.70 6.82
C TYR A 707 67.38 5.74 6.56
N ALA A 708 68.13 4.89 7.25
CA ALA A 708 69.56 4.72 7.00
C ALA A 708 69.81 4.04 5.64
N PRO A 709 70.95 4.28 4.97
CA PRO A 709 71.20 3.74 3.62
C PRO A 709 71.06 2.21 3.48
N GLN A 710 71.43 1.43 4.52
CA GLN A 710 71.25 -0.03 4.52
C GLN A 710 69.76 -0.43 4.60
N GLN A 711 68.96 0.35 5.33
CA GLN A 711 67.52 0.13 5.46
C GLN A 711 66.79 0.50 4.16
N VAL A 712 67.21 1.59 3.50
CA VAL A 712 66.71 1.98 2.17
C VAL A 712 66.97 0.88 1.14
N LEU A 713 68.16 0.26 1.19
CA LEU A 713 68.52 -0.85 0.32
C LEU A 713 67.58 -2.06 0.54
N ALA A 714 67.43 -2.51 1.79
CA ALA A 714 66.59 -3.65 2.14
C ALA A 714 65.12 -3.42 1.74
N VAL A 715 64.54 -2.27 2.09
CA VAL A 715 63.12 -1.99 1.82
C VAL A 715 62.84 -1.81 0.32
N SER A 716 63.77 -1.21 -0.43
CA SER A 716 63.61 -1.04 -1.88
C SER A 716 63.74 -2.36 -2.63
N GLN A 717 64.65 -3.25 -2.18
CA GLN A 717 64.72 -4.62 -2.71
C GLN A 717 63.45 -5.41 -2.40
N ASN A 718 62.93 -5.30 -1.17
CA ASN A 718 61.70 -5.98 -0.76
C ASN A 718 60.48 -5.51 -1.56
N ALA A 719 60.39 -4.21 -1.87
CA ALA A 719 59.34 -3.67 -2.73
C ALA A 719 59.40 -4.26 -4.15
N LEU A 720 60.60 -4.32 -4.77
CA LEU A 720 60.76 -4.92 -6.11
C LEU A 720 60.47 -6.42 -6.12
N VAL A 721 60.88 -7.14 -5.07
CA VAL A 721 60.55 -8.56 -4.89
C VAL A 721 59.04 -8.74 -4.76
N ALA A 722 58.37 -7.93 -3.94
CA ALA A 722 56.91 -7.97 -3.79
C ALA A 722 56.18 -7.70 -5.12
N LEU A 723 56.62 -6.70 -5.89
CA LEU A 723 56.09 -6.42 -7.24
C LEU A 723 56.17 -7.63 -8.18
N SER A 724 57.13 -8.53 -7.98
CA SER A 724 57.31 -9.74 -8.81
C SER A 724 56.23 -10.79 -8.58
N TYR A 725 55.47 -10.71 -7.48
CA TYR A 725 54.39 -11.63 -7.15
C TYR A 725 53.00 -11.10 -7.53
N LEU A 726 52.90 -9.86 -7.99
CA LEU A 726 51.61 -9.27 -8.35
C LEU A 726 51.15 -9.77 -9.74
N PRO A 727 49.85 -10.04 -9.91
CA PRO A 727 49.30 -10.52 -11.17
C PRO A 727 49.38 -9.43 -12.27
N GLN A 728 49.43 -9.87 -13.52
CA GLN A 728 49.27 -8.98 -14.67
C GLN A 728 47.78 -8.64 -14.86
N GLY A 729 47.46 -7.43 -15.36
CA GLY A 729 46.08 -7.02 -15.60
C GLY A 729 45.35 -6.42 -14.38
N LEU A 730 46.09 -5.79 -13.47
CA LEU A 730 45.51 -5.02 -12.36
C LEU A 730 44.67 -3.84 -12.84
N GLY A 731 43.66 -3.44 -12.05
CA GLY A 731 42.87 -2.25 -12.30
C GLY A 731 43.71 -0.95 -12.26
N ALA A 732 43.17 0.11 -12.87
CA ALA A 732 43.85 1.41 -12.95
C ALA A 732 44.41 1.94 -11.61
N PRO A 733 43.68 1.93 -10.48
CA PRO A 733 44.22 2.45 -9.23
C PRO A 733 45.35 1.58 -8.67
N GLN A 734 45.23 0.25 -8.75
CA GLN A 734 46.30 -0.67 -8.33
C GLN A 734 47.54 -0.52 -9.22
N GLN A 735 47.37 -0.34 -10.53
CA GLN A 735 48.48 -0.15 -11.47
C GLN A 735 49.24 1.16 -11.22
N ALA A 736 48.54 2.23 -10.81
CA ALA A 736 49.16 3.48 -10.39
C ALA A 736 50.02 3.28 -9.13
N ALA A 737 49.52 2.54 -8.13
CA ALA A 737 50.28 2.20 -6.92
C ALA A 737 51.53 1.36 -7.23
N VAL A 738 51.39 0.37 -8.10
CA VAL A 738 52.51 -0.47 -8.59
C VAL A 738 53.58 0.37 -9.27
N SER A 739 53.20 1.23 -10.20
CA SER A 739 54.14 2.09 -10.94
C SER A 739 54.87 3.04 -10.00
N ARG A 740 54.14 3.63 -9.04
CA ARG A 740 54.71 4.50 -8.01
C ARG A 740 55.71 3.76 -7.12
N ALA A 741 55.36 2.56 -6.64
CA ALA A 741 56.26 1.75 -5.82
C ALA A 741 57.51 1.32 -6.58
N GLN A 742 57.37 0.96 -7.86
CA GLN A 742 58.47 0.61 -8.74
C GLN A 742 59.46 1.77 -8.87
N ASP A 743 58.99 2.94 -9.27
CA ASP A 743 59.84 4.11 -9.47
C ASP A 743 60.49 4.58 -8.16
N LYS A 744 59.76 4.49 -7.04
CA LYS A 744 60.28 4.80 -5.71
C LYS A 744 61.37 3.83 -5.26
N ALA A 745 61.21 2.53 -5.53
CA ALA A 745 62.20 1.52 -5.19
C ALA A 745 63.48 1.69 -6.03
N LEU A 746 63.35 1.93 -7.33
CA LEU A 746 64.49 2.23 -8.21
C LEU A 746 65.23 3.50 -7.74
N SER A 747 64.48 4.53 -7.33
CA SER A 747 65.03 5.74 -6.74
C SER A 747 65.83 5.45 -5.47
N GLY A 748 65.30 4.62 -4.57
CA GLY A 748 65.98 4.19 -3.35
C GLY A 748 67.27 3.42 -3.62
N LEU A 749 67.26 2.49 -4.59
CA LEU A 749 68.46 1.74 -4.99
C LEU A 749 69.56 2.65 -5.57
N LEU A 750 69.19 3.62 -6.40
CA LEU A 750 70.13 4.62 -6.92
C LEU A 750 70.71 5.48 -5.80
N LEU A 751 69.89 5.92 -4.84
CA LEU A 751 70.39 6.66 -3.67
C LEU A 751 71.39 5.83 -2.85
N CYS A 752 71.16 4.53 -2.65
CA CYS A 752 72.09 3.64 -1.96
C CYS A 752 73.41 3.47 -2.72
N LEU A 753 73.35 3.20 -4.03
CA LEU A 753 74.52 3.05 -4.89
C LEU A 753 75.40 4.30 -4.84
N TRP A 754 74.78 5.47 -5.03
CA TRP A 754 75.49 6.74 -5.00
C TRP A 754 75.89 7.20 -3.60
N ALA A 755 75.26 6.70 -2.54
CA ALA A 755 75.74 6.82 -1.17
C ALA A 755 76.93 5.90 -0.86
N GLY A 756 77.29 5.00 -1.78
CA GLY A 756 78.48 4.14 -1.71
C GLY A 756 78.19 2.73 -1.19
N LEU A 757 76.94 2.29 -1.24
CA LEU A 757 76.53 0.93 -0.92
C LEU A 757 76.24 0.15 -2.21
N PRO A 758 76.97 -0.93 -2.52
CA PRO A 758 76.68 -1.74 -3.70
C PRO A 758 75.32 -2.42 -3.57
N VAL A 759 74.63 -2.59 -4.71
CA VAL A 759 73.32 -3.24 -4.83
C VAL A 759 73.51 -4.62 -5.47
N PRO A 760 73.69 -5.70 -4.67
CA PRO A 760 74.14 -6.99 -5.17
C PRO A 760 73.06 -7.75 -5.96
N GLN A 761 71.78 -7.47 -5.72
CA GLN A 761 70.66 -8.21 -6.31
C GLN A 761 69.43 -7.33 -6.52
N VAL A 762 68.72 -7.61 -7.62
CA VAL A 762 67.37 -7.12 -7.96
C VAL A 762 66.62 -8.21 -8.74
N PRO A 763 65.29 -8.18 -8.84
CA PRO A 763 64.55 -9.10 -9.70
C PRO A 763 64.98 -9.03 -11.18
N GLN A 764 64.88 -10.16 -11.90
CA GLN A 764 65.36 -10.28 -13.28
C GLN A 764 64.69 -9.34 -14.29
N TRP A 765 63.47 -8.90 -14.03
CA TRP A 765 62.74 -7.97 -14.89
C TRP A 765 63.25 -6.52 -14.79
N VAL A 766 64.09 -6.20 -13.80
CA VAL A 766 64.68 -4.88 -13.65
C VAL A 766 65.82 -4.72 -14.67
N SER A 767 65.56 -3.97 -15.74
CA SER A 767 66.50 -3.73 -16.83
C SER A 767 67.11 -2.33 -16.77
N ALA A 768 68.23 -2.14 -17.49
CA ALA A 768 68.83 -0.81 -17.65
C ALA A 768 67.89 0.17 -18.37
N ASP A 769 67.04 -0.29 -19.30
CA ASP A 769 66.07 0.58 -19.99
C ASP A 769 65.00 1.11 -19.03
N LEU A 770 64.55 0.27 -18.09
CA LEU A 770 63.57 0.67 -17.08
C LEU A 770 64.12 1.80 -16.18
N VAL A 771 65.39 1.70 -15.80
CA VAL A 771 66.10 2.71 -15.00
C VAL A 771 66.36 3.98 -15.83
N ARG A 772 66.75 3.85 -17.10
CA ARG A 772 66.93 4.99 -18.02
C ARG A 772 65.64 5.77 -18.28
N GLY A 773 64.48 5.12 -18.21
CA GLY A 773 63.17 5.79 -18.30
C GLY A 773 62.72 6.51 -17.02
N LEU A 774 63.40 6.30 -15.89
CA LEU A 774 63.02 6.86 -14.58
C LEU A 774 62.95 8.40 -14.57
N PRO A 775 63.88 9.17 -15.18
CA PRO A 775 63.79 10.64 -15.22
C PRO A 775 62.47 11.18 -15.78
N GLN A 776 61.96 10.57 -16.86
CA GLN A 776 60.71 10.98 -17.48
C GLN A 776 59.51 10.70 -16.56
N ARG A 777 59.49 9.53 -15.92
CA ARG A 777 58.41 9.13 -15.01
C ARG A 777 58.38 9.94 -13.71
N LEU A 778 59.56 10.27 -13.17
CA LEU A 778 59.68 11.16 -12.01
C LEU A 778 59.17 12.58 -12.30
N GLY A 779 59.41 13.09 -13.51
CA GLY A 779 58.90 14.40 -13.93
C GLY A 779 57.38 14.49 -14.03
N ALA A 780 56.70 13.34 -14.19
CA ALA A 780 55.24 13.26 -14.28
C ALA A 780 54.55 12.98 -12.91
N GLN A 781 55.32 12.74 -11.84
CA GLN A 781 54.79 12.34 -10.53
C GLN A 781 55.30 13.29 -9.43
N GLU A 782 54.50 14.33 -9.11
CA GLU A 782 54.91 15.45 -8.23
C GLU A 782 55.24 15.09 -6.77
N ALA A 783 55.05 13.84 -6.32
CA ALA A 783 55.27 13.45 -4.92
C ALA A 783 55.68 11.98 -4.74
N LEU A 784 56.63 11.46 -5.55
CA LEU A 784 57.08 10.07 -5.47
C LEU A 784 57.75 9.73 -4.12
N LEU A 785 58.59 10.65 -3.63
CA LEU A 785 59.28 10.55 -2.36
C LEU A 785 58.40 11.23 -1.30
N VAL A 786 58.00 10.48 -0.28
CA VAL A 786 57.05 10.93 0.76
C VAL A 786 57.64 12.10 1.54
N PRO A 787 56.84 13.10 1.96
CA PRO A 787 57.32 14.24 2.72
C PRO A 787 58.12 13.81 3.95
N VAL A 788 59.32 14.35 4.09
CA VAL A 788 60.19 14.19 5.26
C VAL A 788 60.69 15.56 5.67
N GLY A 789 61.09 15.71 6.93
CA GLY A 789 61.66 16.99 7.40
C GLY A 789 62.92 17.38 6.61
N PRO A 790 63.20 18.68 6.43
CA PRO A 790 64.33 19.17 5.63
C PRO A 790 65.69 18.56 6.04
N ALA A 791 65.89 18.28 7.34
CA ALA A 791 67.10 17.64 7.85
C ALA A 791 67.33 16.19 7.35
N ALA A 792 66.28 15.46 6.99
CA ALA A 792 66.40 14.13 6.39
C ALA A 792 66.82 14.23 4.92
N VAL A 793 66.25 15.18 4.18
CA VAL A 793 66.61 15.49 2.79
C VAL A 793 68.07 15.92 2.70
N ASP A 794 68.51 16.84 3.56
CA ASP A 794 69.90 17.31 3.63
C ASP A 794 70.87 16.13 3.81
N ARG A 795 70.59 15.26 4.78
CA ARG A 795 71.45 14.15 5.16
C ARG A 795 71.65 13.12 4.06
N VAL A 796 70.57 12.78 3.34
CA VAL A 796 70.59 11.72 2.32
C VAL A 796 71.04 12.27 0.97
N LEU A 797 70.56 13.45 0.57
CA LEU A 797 70.81 13.96 -0.77
C LEU A 797 72.11 14.75 -0.89
N THR A 798 72.61 15.39 0.18
CA THR A 798 73.88 16.16 0.10
C THR A 798 75.07 15.31 -0.34
N PRO A 799 75.33 14.12 0.25
CA PRO A 799 76.44 13.28 -0.18
C PRO A 799 76.28 12.82 -1.63
N VAL A 800 75.06 12.49 -2.06
CA VAL A 800 74.76 12.01 -3.41
C VAL A 800 74.92 13.13 -4.45
N ALA A 801 74.34 14.31 -4.19
CA ALA A 801 74.43 15.49 -5.04
C ALA A 801 75.88 15.95 -5.20
N PHE A 802 76.65 15.91 -4.11
CA PHE A 802 78.06 16.25 -4.13
C PHE A 802 78.87 15.28 -5.00
N ARG A 803 78.57 13.98 -4.91
CA ARG A 803 79.20 12.95 -5.74
C ARG A 803 78.84 13.06 -7.22
N LEU A 804 77.59 13.37 -7.54
CA LEU A 804 77.15 13.68 -8.91
C LEU A 804 77.87 14.89 -9.50
N PHE A 805 78.13 15.92 -8.68
CA PHE A 805 78.93 17.08 -9.10
C PHE A 805 80.34 16.68 -9.52
N LEU A 806 81.02 15.85 -8.72
CA LEU A 806 82.37 15.36 -9.03
C LEU A 806 82.43 14.55 -10.33
N VAL A 807 81.40 13.74 -10.61
CA VAL A 807 81.30 12.97 -11.87
C VAL A 807 81.07 13.90 -13.06
N SER A 808 80.21 14.91 -12.92
CA SER A 808 79.87 15.86 -14.00
C SER A 808 81.00 16.80 -14.42
N ARG A 809 82.10 16.84 -13.65
CA ARG A 809 83.26 17.74 -13.86
C ARG A 809 84.47 17.03 -14.50
N SER A 810 84.30 15.81 -14.98
CA SER A 810 85.36 15.09 -15.71
C SER A 810 85.96 15.97 -16.83
N GLY A 811 87.27 16.20 -16.77
CA GLY A 811 88.01 17.03 -17.76
C GLY A 811 88.04 18.55 -17.52
N SER A 812 87.48 19.07 -16.43
CA SER A 812 87.58 20.50 -16.06
C SER A 812 88.79 20.77 -15.14
N LYS A 813 89.44 21.94 -15.23
CA LYS A 813 90.50 22.35 -14.27
C LYS A 813 89.92 22.53 -12.86
N MET A 814 89.97 21.49 -12.01
CA MET A 814 89.80 21.60 -10.56
C MET A 814 91.16 21.83 -9.89
N PRO A 815 91.21 22.41 -8.67
CA PRO A 815 92.44 22.45 -7.89
C PRO A 815 92.95 21.03 -7.59
N GLU A 816 94.28 20.87 -7.51
CA GLU A 816 94.96 19.56 -7.44
C GLU A 816 94.49 18.67 -6.28
N ASP A 817 94.24 19.27 -5.10
CA ASP A 817 93.70 18.60 -3.92
C ASP A 817 92.29 18.00 -4.15
N TRP A 818 91.47 18.66 -4.96
CA TRP A 818 90.13 18.18 -5.30
C TRP A 818 90.15 17.17 -6.44
N GLN A 819 91.12 17.28 -7.36
CA GLN A 819 91.28 16.35 -8.47
C GLN A 819 91.61 14.94 -7.97
N ASN A 820 92.57 14.82 -7.04
CA ASN A 820 92.93 13.55 -6.41
C ASN A 820 91.74 12.90 -5.70
N TRP A 821 90.93 13.70 -5.00
CA TRP A 821 89.77 13.23 -4.28
C TRP A 821 88.60 12.85 -5.22
N ALA A 822 88.42 13.58 -6.32
CA ALA A 822 87.47 13.23 -7.38
C ALA A 822 87.86 11.92 -8.10
N ASP A 823 89.15 11.69 -8.35
CA ASP A 823 89.67 10.45 -8.94
C ASP A 823 89.57 9.26 -7.98
N GLN A 824 89.77 9.47 -6.67
CA GLN A 824 89.55 8.46 -5.65
C GLN A 824 88.06 8.07 -5.57
N TYR A 825 87.17 9.07 -5.58
CA TYR A 825 85.72 8.83 -5.57
C TYR A 825 85.25 8.09 -6.82
N ARG A 826 85.71 8.50 -8.02
CA ARG A 826 85.36 7.81 -9.28
C ARG A 826 85.75 6.34 -9.25
N ARG A 827 86.96 6.01 -8.80
CA ARG A 827 87.39 4.61 -8.60
C ARG A 827 86.50 3.85 -7.60
N GLN A 828 86.07 4.51 -6.52
CA GLN A 828 85.17 3.90 -5.54
C GLN A 828 83.76 3.69 -6.10
N LEU A 829 83.24 4.62 -6.90
CA LEU A 829 81.97 4.48 -7.60
C LEU A 829 82.03 3.35 -8.62
N GLU A 830 83.08 3.30 -9.45
CA GLU A 830 83.32 2.20 -10.42
C GLU A 830 83.37 0.84 -9.70
N ALA A 831 84.04 0.76 -8.55
CA ALA A 831 84.09 -0.46 -7.74
C ALA A 831 82.70 -0.85 -7.19
N ASN A 832 81.92 0.14 -6.71
CA ASN A 832 80.56 -0.09 -6.21
C ASN A 832 79.59 -0.48 -7.34
N GLU A 833 79.71 0.13 -8.53
CA GLU A 833 78.94 -0.21 -9.72
C GLU A 833 79.29 -1.62 -10.23
N ALA A 834 80.58 -1.98 -10.22
CA ALA A 834 81.04 -3.33 -10.56
C ALA A 834 80.51 -4.39 -9.58
N ALA A 835 80.44 -4.05 -8.29
CA ALA A 835 79.82 -4.87 -7.25
C ALA A 835 78.28 -4.83 -7.25
N SER A 836 77.67 -4.01 -8.12
CA SER A 836 76.22 -3.89 -8.27
C SER A 836 75.71 -4.56 -9.54
N VAL A 837 74.40 -4.78 -9.58
CA VAL A 837 73.69 -5.32 -10.75
C VAL A 837 73.86 -4.43 -11.99
N VAL A 838 73.98 -5.06 -13.16
CA VAL A 838 74.25 -4.39 -14.44
C VAL A 838 73.23 -3.29 -14.77
N ALA A 839 71.96 -3.47 -14.37
CA ALA A 839 70.88 -2.51 -14.63
C ALA A 839 71.10 -1.12 -13.99
N LEU A 840 71.92 -1.01 -12.94
CA LEU A 840 72.16 0.25 -12.22
C LEU A 840 73.48 0.94 -12.60
N ARG A 841 74.31 0.32 -13.46
CA ARG A 841 75.62 0.87 -13.84
C ARG A 841 75.47 2.05 -14.80
N SER A 842 76.29 3.07 -14.60
CA SER A 842 76.38 4.26 -15.46
C SER A 842 75.03 4.99 -15.63
N GLN A 843 74.24 5.06 -14.55
CA GLN A 843 72.90 5.66 -14.53
C GLN A 843 72.88 7.08 -13.93
N ASP A 844 73.83 7.92 -14.33
CA ASP A 844 74.07 9.25 -13.76
C ASP A 844 72.86 10.19 -13.89
N GLU A 845 72.20 10.18 -15.06
CA GLU A 845 71.02 11.01 -15.32
C GLU A 845 69.83 10.61 -14.45
N ALA A 846 69.65 9.30 -14.22
CA ALA A 846 68.61 8.78 -13.33
C ALA A 846 68.87 9.18 -11.88
N ALA A 847 70.11 9.06 -11.40
CA ALA A 847 70.48 9.48 -10.05
C ALA A 847 70.30 11.00 -9.85
N MET A 848 70.66 11.81 -10.85
CA MET A 848 70.42 13.25 -10.82
C MET A 848 68.92 13.60 -10.80
N ALA A 849 68.09 12.89 -11.57
CA ALA A 849 66.64 13.05 -11.55
C ALA A 849 66.02 12.68 -10.18
N VAL A 850 66.52 11.64 -9.53
CA VAL A 850 66.11 11.25 -8.17
C VAL A 850 66.46 12.35 -7.15
N CYS A 851 67.65 12.93 -7.22
CA CYS A 851 68.02 14.06 -6.37
C CYS A 851 67.12 15.28 -6.59
N ARG A 852 66.78 15.61 -7.85
CA ARG A 852 65.81 16.68 -8.16
C ARG A 852 64.45 16.41 -7.54
N ALA A 853 63.93 15.20 -7.74
CA ALA A 853 62.63 14.80 -7.19
C ALA A 853 62.63 14.87 -5.65
N GLY A 854 63.73 14.50 -5.00
CA GLY A 854 63.88 14.58 -3.55
C GLY A 854 63.92 16.02 -3.00
N VAL A 855 64.59 16.94 -3.70
CA VAL A 855 64.62 18.37 -3.33
C VAL A 855 63.29 19.07 -3.65
N ALA A 856 62.58 18.62 -4.70
CA ALA A 856 61.29 19.19 -5.10
C ALA A 856 60.18 19.03 -4.03
N ILE A 857 60.30 18.04 -3.14
CA ILE A 857 59.42 17.84 -1.97
C ILE A 857 59.44 19.06 -1.05
N LEU A 858 60.59 19.75 -0.96
CA LEU A 858 60.77 20.87 -0.05
C LEU A 858 60.02 22.12 -0.57
N PRO A 859 59.35 22.88 0.32
CA PRO A 859 58.87 24.22 0.01
C PRO A 859 60.01 25.10 -0.53
N ALA A 860 59.69 26.07 -1.40
CA ALA A 860 60.68 27.00 -1.97
C ALA A 860 61.71 27.57 -0.97
N PRO A 861 61.33 28.09 0.22
CA PRO A 861 62.31 28.61 1.19
C PRO A 861 63.21 27.53 1.81
N GLU A 862 62.78 26.27 1.82
CA GLU A 862 63.58 25.15 2.33
C GLU A 862 64.54 24.61 1.27
N ARG A 863 64.24 24.77 -0.03
CA ARG A 863 65.17 24.43 -1.12
C ARG A 863 66.41 25.33 -1.10
N ASP A 864 66.23 26.62 -0.87
CA ASP A 864 67.35 27.57 -0.76
C ASP A 864 68.22 27.28 0.48
N ARG A 865 67.57 26.87 1.58
CA ARG A 865 68.26 26.39 2.78
C ARG A 865 69.03 25.09 2.52
N PHE A 866 68.46 24.14 1.79
CA PHE A 866 69.14 22.92 1.36
C PHE A 866 70.41 23.24 0.56
N VAL A 867 70.34 24.14 -0.43
CA VAL A 867 71.53 24.54 -1.22
C VAL A 867 72.62 25.11 -0.31
N THR A 868 72.25 26.00 0.60
CA THR A 868 73.19 26.64 1.54
C THR A 868 73.80 25.61 2.51
N ALA A 869 72.98 24.71 3.05
CA ALA A 869 73.41 23.67 3.99
C ALA A 869 74.32 22.64 3.30
N ALA A 870 73.96 22.18 2.11
CA ALA A 870 74.73 21.23 1.32
C ALA A 870 76.12 21.76 0.97
N VAL A 871 76.21 23.03 0.54
CA VAL A 871 77.49 23.70 0.22
C VAL A 871 78.39 23.79 1.46
N ARG A 872 77.83 24.15 2.62
CA ARG A 872 78.58 24.18 3.88
C ARG A 872 79.06 22.80 4.31
N ALA A 873 78.22 21.76 4.18
CA ALA A 873 78.52 20.41 4.61
C ALA A 873 79.70 19.77 3.86
N VAL A 874 80.00 20.25 2.65
CA VAL A 874 81.09 19.73 1.80
C VAL A 874 82.24 20.74 1.63
N ASN A 875 82.32 21.74 2.50
CA ASN A 875 83.39 22.75 2.56
C ASN A 875 83.52 23.65 1.30
N ASP A 876 82.40 24.07 0.70
CA ASP A 876 82.29 25.05 -0.40
C ASP A 876 83.26 24.84 -1.60
N PRO A 877 83.14 23.73 -2.34
CA PRO A 877 83.98 23.47 -3.49
C PRO A 877 83.69 24.44 -4.66
N PRO A 878 84.71 24.84 -5.44
CA PRO A 878 84.55 25.82 -6.51
C PRO A 878 83.46 25.44 -7.51
N GLY A 879 82.41 26.28 -7.57
CA GLY A 879 81.32 26.12 -8.54
C GLY A 879 80.28 25.05 -8.18
N PHE A 880 80.35 24.42 -7.00
CA PHE A 880 79.37 23.46 -6.52
C PHE A 880 78.01 24.11 -6.25
N SER A 881 77.98 25.25 -5.55
CA SER A 881 76.75 26.03 -5.29
C SER A 881 75.98 26.33 -6.59
N LYS A 882 76.66 26.92 -7.59
CA LYS A 882 76.06 27.23 -8.91
C LYS A 882 75.59 25.98 -9.66
N TRP A 883 76.33 24.88 -9.57
CA TRP A 883 75.93 23.61 -10.20
C TRP A 883 74.71 23.01 -9.50
N LEU A 884 74.67 23.03 -8.17
CA LEU A 884 73.58 22.48 -7.36
C LEU A 884 72.27 23.26 -7.60
N SER A 885 72.32 24.60 -7.61
CA SER A 885 71.17 25.44 -7.94
C SER A 885 70.67 25.19 -9.37
N LYS A 886 71.57 25.04 -10.35
CA LYS A 886 71.19 24.84 -11.75
C LYS A 886 70.62 23.45 -12.01
N ASN A 887 71.28 22.42 -11.51
CA ASN A 887 71.05 21.02 -11.92
C ASN A 887 70.23 20.21 -10.92
N ILE A 888 69.98 20.67 -9.69
CA ILE A 888 69.21 19.92 -8.69
C ILE A 888 68.10 20.75 -8.06
N ALA A 889 68.36 22.00 -7.65
CA ALA A 889 67.38 22.82 -6.91
C ALA A 889 66.51 23.75 -7.78
N SER A 890 66.71 23.78 -9.11
CA SER A 890 65.91 24.61 -10.03
C SER A 890 64.46 24.12 -10.09
N SER A 891 63.50 25.06 -10.09
CA SER A 891 62.07 24.75 -10.18
C SER A 891 61.76 23.99 -11.47
N ALA A 892 61.21 22.78 -11.34
CA ALA A 892 60.73 21.98 -12.46
C ALA A 892 59.72 22.79 -13.29
N GLY A 893 60.15 23.24 -14.46
CA GLY A 893 59.38 24.12 -15.33
C GLY A 893 60.12 24.38 -16.64
N GLY A 894 60.59 23.33 -17.30
CA GLY A 894 61.16 23.40 -18.65
C GLY A 894 61.92 22.13 -19.04
N PRO A 895 61.73 21.60 -20.27
CA PRO A 895 62.47 20.45 -20.74
C PRO A 895 63.97 20.77 -20.76
N ALA A 896 64.78 19.86 -20.21
CA ALA A 896 66.22 20.00 -20.16
C ALA A 896 66.84 19.76 -21.55
N GLU A 897 66.78 20.73 -22.44
CA GLU A 897 67.51 20.70 -23.73
C GLU A 897 69.01 21.05 -23.61
N GLY A 898 69.55 21.14 -22.39
CA GLY A 898 70.89 21.69 -22.13
C GLY A 898 72.06 20.70 -22.07
N LEU A 899 71.87 19.39 -22.21
CA LEU A 899 72.94 18.39 -21.97
C LEU A 899 73.41 17.61 -23.21
N ARG A 900 73.08 18.05 -24.43
CA ARG A 900 73.69 17.50 -25.67
C ARG A 900 75.07 18.07 -26.04
N ARG A 901 75.71 18.89 -25.18
CA ARG A 901 76.99 19.55 -25.52
C ARG A 901 78.19 19.23 -24.61
N LEU A 902 78.10 18.25 -23.71
CA LEU A 902 79.24 17.93 -22.81
C LEU A 902 79.77 16.49 -22.89
N PHE A 903 79.19 15.62 -23.71
CA PHE A 903 79.77 14.32 -24.03
C PHE A 903 79.98 14.22 -25.54
N GLY A 904 81.24 14.38 -25.95
CA GLY A 904 81.67 14.17 -27.33
C GLY A 904 81.41 12.72 -27.74
N ALA A 905 80.75 12.55 -28.88
CA ALA A 905 80.67 11.26 -29.55
C ALA A 905 82.04 10.91 -30.14
N HIS A 906 82.64 9.84 -29.62
CA HIS A 906 83.41 8.86 -30.38
C HIS A 906 83.08 7.48 -29.86
#